data_AF-A0A1I5DP79-F1
#
_entry.id   AF-A0A1I5DP79-F1
#
_cell.length_a   1.000
_cell.length_b   1.000
_cell.length_c   1.000
_cell.angle_alpha   90.00
_cell.angle_beta   90.00
_cell.angle_gamma   90.00
#
_symmetry.space_group_name_H-M   'P 1'
#
loop_
_entity.id
_entity.type
_entity.pdbx_description
1 polymer ?
#
loop_
_entity_poly.entity_id
_entity_poly.type
_entity_poly.pdbx_seq_one_letter_code
_entity_poly.pdbx_strand_id
1 'polypeptide(L)'
;MRDIIEHYILDHLSEEEALGNDYGPVAQLRESDVGDQPVSIVHYLYTRQAYDLLNRHRTKLPGELADELRVSATRMDELVPVRNRVMHGRPLRVDDPERAVSALQGFTTRHWAATHAILRRLAQDSTWEPAFATLPSPTERILHNLPEADYDETGLIGRSDELVKLKTLVQKRREAIVTITGEGGIGKTALALEVAYAIVDDPASDFDCVLWASLKSELLTVSGVRTIEKAIKDLTGATQEFGRTLDQSFNGSVAELADSLQGIRALIIIDNLESAKGDEVLRLYDTLPETATYLLTSRVGIGQIERRFPLGALQQKDAELLLRKMASMRGLRNLARLTSRTANEVLARLRFSPLAIRWYVLSVEAGREPSSALRDQAELIRFCVKNVYDALSVNSKHILSVLESLDRGVTFDELAVLTDLTIDDLRSAAQELGRGSLVVHQPDPQGGLASQISLSAAASLFLRTQPRVGPSAADILAREDAYIKSAERRRADEAARGMGPNVVRVRGPEDEPTAHLLRLALSHSKRGDTETSRALIDRARALNPDYWETDRVAAFVASSSGRREEAVTLYKSALVKAQAPEEKAIVAYFLAGHLARAMHELELALPYAVMAHQILQSGDTALSLGTYRVWNREFEEGQALLEDALDSTQEKTWLIALTSLVESWRRWAEADLEGHRAMNAFEKAYAGFNVGAEKINVGIFDGRLAGAVLESVTIAFRAASHRGVLNDEVARQALVMLTAIKSRRPLYRGQRNWTVFVRHLAQWLREGGSSSHVSGIAQEVLGDALDAGPARQDASVIGDLAGEIVSWRGRYGFIAHSEYPRNVFFHRGSLGSQGFEPRQGAMVLFRVEESDGDRPRAVAVRPLGASM
;
A
#
# COMPACT_ATOMS: atom_id res chain seq x y z
N MET A 1 -61.53 9.89 -28.64
CA MET A 1 -61.29 9.03 -29.83
C MET A 1 -62.37 8.00 -30.00
N ARG A 2 -62.57 7.10 -29.03
CA ARG A 2 -63.63 6.06 -29.08
C ARG A 2 -65.02 6.66 -29.34
N ASP A 3 -65.44 7.66 -28.57
CA ASP A 3 -66.73 8.34 -28.75
C ASP A 3 -66.88 8.98 -30.16
N ILE A 4 -65.78 9.44 -30.75
CA ILE A 4 -65.77 10.03 -32.09
C ILE A 4 -65.95 8.93 -33.15
N ILE A 5 -65.32 7.78 -32.96
CA ILE A 5 -65.45 6.61 -33.86
C ILE A 5 -66.88 6.09 -33.80
N GLU A 6 -67.46 5.96 -32.60
CA GLU A 6 -68.85 5.50 -32.45
C GLU A 6 -69.80 6.43 -33.20
N HIS A 7 -69.71 7.74 -32.93
CA HIS A 7 -70.69 8.69 -33.45
C HIS A 7 -70.54 9.02 -34.95
N TYR A 8 -69.32 9.12 -35.48
CA TYR A 8 -69.10 9.57 -36.86
C TYR A 8 -68.77 8.45 -37.84
N ILE A 9 -68.40 7.26 -37.35
CA ILE A 9 -68.00 6.13 -38.20
C ILE A 9 -69.00 4.98 -38.03
N LEU A 10 -69.19 4.46 -36.82
CA LEU A 10 -70.00 3.25 -36.58
C LEU A 10 -71.52 3.51 -36.65
N ASP A 11 -71.98 4.75 -36.47
CA ASP A 11 -73.37 5.14 -36.77
C ASP A 11 -73.71 5.01 -38.28
N HIS A 12 -72.70 4.87 -39.15
CA HIS A 12 -72.84 4.93 -40.61
C HIS A 12 -72.13 3.81 -41.39
N LEU A 13 -71.36 2.96 -40.71
CA LEU A 13 -70.65 1.82 -41.27
C LEU A 13 -70.78 0.63 -40.34
N SER A 14 -70.82 -0.58 -40.89
CA SER A 14 -70.66 -1.78 -40.09
C SER A 14 -69.26 -1.85 -39.46
N GLU A 15 -69.10 -2.59 -38.35
CA GLU A 15 -67.81 -2.77 -37.68
C GLU A 15 -66.74 -3.30 -38.64
N GLU A 16 -67.10 -4.25 -39.52
CA GLU A 16 -66.20 -4.86 -40.50
C GLU A 16 -65.76 -3.86 -41.59
N GLU A 17 -66.69 -3.06 -42.12
CA GLU A 17 -66.38 -2.00 -43.10
C GLU A 17 -65.55 -0.86 -42.50
N ALA A 18 -65.78 -0.52 -41.23
CA ALA A 18 -65.05 0.52 -40.54
C ALA A 18 -63.60 0.09 -40.27
N LEU A 19 -63.41 -1.04 -39.59
CA LEU A 19 -62.10 -1.50 -39.11
C LEU A 19 -61.25 -2.15 -40.23
N GLY A 20 -61.87 -2.75 -41.25
CA GLY A 20 -61.16 -3.41 -42.35
C GLY A 20 -60.20 -4.49 -41.84
N ASN A 21 -58.91 -4.37 -42.16
CA ASN A 21 -57.88 -5.32 -41.73
C ASN A 21 -57.74 -5.43 -40.20
N ASP A 22 -58.16 -4.41 -39.45
CA ASP A 22 -58.10 -4.43 -37.98
C ASP A 22 -59.28 -5.21 -37.36
N TYR A 23 -60.33 -5.53 -38.12
CA TYR A 23 -61.57 -6.12 -37.59
C TYR A 23 -61.33 -7.49 -36.95
N GLY A 24 -60.71 -8.43 -37.68
CA GLY A 24 -60.52 -9.81 -37.20
C GLY A 24 -59.82 -9.90 -35.83
N PRO A 25 -58.63 -9.30 -35.66
CA PRO A 25 -57.93 -9.31 -34.38
C PRO A 25 -58.71 -8.65 -33.23
N VAL A 26 -59.41 -7.54 -33.50
CA VAL A 26 -60.15 -6.79 -32.48
C VAL A 26 -61.45 -7.51 -32.09
N ALA A 27 -62.12 -8.15 -33.05
CA ALA A 27 -63.28 -8.98 -32.79
C ALA A 27 -62.91 -10.21 -31.94
N GLN A 28 -61.76 -10.83 -32.21
CA GLN A 28 -61.26 -11.95 -31.41
C GLN A 28 -60.95 -11.54 -29.96
N LEU A 29 -60.35 -10.36 -29.75
CA LEU A 29 -60.13 -9.81 -28.41
C LEU A 29 -61.47 -9.61 -27.67
N ARG A 30 -62.48 -9.08 -28.36
CA ARG A 30 -63.83 -8.92 -27.81
C ARG A 30 -64.48 -10.26 -27.45
N GLU A 31 -64.36 -11.26 -28.31
CA GLU A 31 -64.92 -12.61 -28.05
C GLU A 31 -64.23 -13.31 -26.88
N SER A 32 -62.96 -13.01 -26.61
CA SER A 32 -62.22 -13.56 -25.47
C SER A 32 -62.57 -12.90 -24.13
N ASP A 33 -63.31 -11.77 -24.14
CA ASP A 33 -63.68 -11.02 -22.96
C ASP A 33 -64.99 -11.57 -22.36
N VAL A 34 -64.90 -12.20 -21.19
CA VAL A 34 -66.02 -12.88 -20.53
C VAL A 34 -66.81 -11.86 -19.69
N GLY A 35 -67.60 -11.02 -20.36
CA GLY A 35 -68.47 -10.02 -19.73
C GLY A 35 -69.96 -10.28 -19.95
N ASP A 36 -70.80 -9.97 -18.95
CA ASP A 36 -72.28 -10.13 -19.00
C ASP A 36 -72.98 -9.12 -19.93
N GLN A 37 -72.27 -8.12 -20.48
CA GLN A 37 -72.82 -7.10 -21.37
C GLN A 37 -71.96 -6.93 -22.63
N PRO A 38 -72.58 -6.77 -23.82
CA PRO A 38 -71.85 -6.53 -25.06
C PRO A 38 -71.16 -5.16 -25.01
N VAL A 39 -69.83 -5.17 -24.97
CA VAL A 39 -68.99 -3.97 -25.03
C VAL A 39 -68.73 -3.61 -26.50
N SER A 40 -68.85 -2.33 -26.84
CA SER A 40 -68.60 -1.81 -28.19
C SER A 40 -67.18 -2.14 -28.67
N ILE A 41 -67.03 -2.49 -29.96
CA ILE A 41 -65.75 -2.94 -30.54
C ILE A 41 -64.62 -1.91 -30.37
N VAL A 42 -64.95 -0.62 -30.24
CA VAL A 42 -63.98 0.46 -30.08
C VAL A 42 -63.19 0.37 -28.77
N HIS A 43 -63.72 -0.34 -27.76
CA HIS A 43 -63.02 -0.53 -26.47
C HIS A 43 -61.81 -1.46 -26.58
N TYR A 44 -61.77 -2.28 -27.62
CA TYR A 44 -60.69 -3.21 -27.91
C TYR A 44 -59.65 -2.62 -28.88
N LEU A 45 -59.87 -1.40 -29.38
CA LEU A 45 -58.88 -0.67 -30.17
C LEU A 45 -57.79 -0.07 -29.28
N TYR A 46 -56.53 -0.31 -29.66
CA TYR A 46 -55.39 0.42 -29.11
C TYR A 46 -55.40 1.89 -29.54
N THR A 47 -54.76 2.75 -28.75
CA THR A 47 -54.71 4.20 -28.98
C THR A 47 -54.28 4.57 -30.41
N ARG A 48 -53.27 3.87 -30.97
CA ARG A 48 -52.81 4.12 -32.34
C ARG A 48 -53.82 3.66 -33.39
N GLN A 49 -54.39 2.47 -33.23
CA GLN A 49 -55.41 1.94 -34.14
C GLN A 49 -56.64 2.84 -34.19
N ALA A 50 -57.11 3.33 -33.04
CA ALA A 50 -58.21 4.27 -32.97
C ALA A 50 -57.92 5.58 -33.74
N TYR A 51 -56.71 6.10 -33.61
CA TYR A 51 -56.28 7.29 -34.35
C TYR A 51 -56.17 7.05 -35.86
N ASP A 52 -55.57 5.93 -36.26
CA ASP A 52 -55.42 5.57 -37.68
C ASP A 52 -56.78 5.30 -38.34
N LEU A 53 -57.73 4.72 -37.60
CA LEU A 53 -59.12 4.54 -38.03
C LEU A 53 -59.83 5.87 -38.31
N LEU A 54 -59.70 6.84 -37.39
CA LEU A 54 -60.21 8.20 -37.60
C LEU A 54 -59.55 8.85 -38.83
N ASN A 55 -58.24 8.64 -39.02
CA ASN A 55 -57.51 9.17 -40.17
C ASN A 55 -57.91 8.53 -41.51
N ARG A 56 -58.26 7.24 -41.51
CA ARG A 56 -58.73 6.47 -42.68
C ARG A 56 -60.09 6.99 -43.17
N HIS A 57 -60.99 7.33 -42.25
CA HIS A 57 -62.35 7.79 -42.54
C HIS A 57 -62.52 9.32 -42.41
N ARG A 58 -61.45 10.11 -42.61
CA ARG A 58 -61.49 11.59 -42.47
C ARG A 58 -62.61 12.29 -43.24
N THR A 59 -63.00 11.77 -44.39
CA THR A 59 -64.09 12.34 -45.21
C THR A 59 -65.46 12.24 -44.56
N LYS A 60 -65.61 11.41 -43.54
CA LYS A 60 -66.83 11.25 -42.72
C LYS A 60 -66.80 12.07 -41.43
N LEU A 61 -65.69 12.74 -41.13
CA LEU A 61 -65.52 13.56 -39.94
C LEU A 61 -65.83 15.04 -40.23
N PRO A 62 -66.19 15.84 -39.21
CA PRO A 62 -66.24 17.30 -39.34
C PRO A 62 -64.93 17.87 -39.88
N GLY A 63 -65.01 18.85 -40.80
CA GLY A 63 -63.83 19.36 -41.52
C GLY A 63 -62.69 19.83 -40.60
N GLU A 64 -63.01 20.55 -39.53
CA GLU A 64 -62.02 20.99 -38.53
C GLU A 64 -61.27 19.82 -37.86
N LEU A 65 -61.97 18.72 -37.57
CA LEU A 65 -61.41 17.53 -36.95
C LEU A 65 -60.57 16.73 -37.95
N ALA A 66 -61.05 16.61 -39.19
CA ALA A 66 -60.33 15.92 -40.27
C ALA A 66 -58.98 16.59 -40.57
N ASP A 67 -58.95 17.93 -40.62
CA ASP A 67 -57.74 18.72 -40.85
C ASP A 67 -56.75 18.58 -39.68
N GLU A 68 -57.23 18.66 -38.44
CA GLU A 68 -56.39 18.49 -37.25
C GLU A 68 -55.80 17.08 -37.15
N LEU A 69 -56.61 16.05 -37.40
CA LEU A 69 -56.14 14.66 -37.41
C LEU A 69 -55.07 14.45 -38.48
N ARG A 70 -55.20 15.08 -39.67
CA ARG A 70 -54.20 14.96 -40.74
C ARG A 70 -52.81 15.45 -40.32
N VAL A 71 -52.73 16.51 -39.52
CA VAL A 71 -51.45 17.14 -39.13
C VAL A 71 -50.92 16.66 -37.77
N SER A 72 -51.70 15.89 -37.01
CA SER A 72 -51.35 15.49 -35.63
C SER A 72 -50.65 14.12 -35.51
N ALA A 73 -50.22 13.51 -36.62
CA ALA A 73 -49.69 12.15 -36.61
C ALA A 73 -48.40 12.04 -35.76
N THR A 74 -47.52 13.04 -35.86
CA THR A 74 -46.29 13.12 -35.05
C THR A 74 -46.57 13.23 -33.55
N ARG A 75 -47.66 13.90 -33.15
CA ARG A 75 -48.09 13.98 -31.74
C ARG A 75 -48.51 12.62 -31.20
N MET A 76 -49.10 11.78 -32.05
CA MET A 76 -49.42 10.40 -31.67
C MET A 76 -48.18 9.53 -31.57
N ASP A 77 -47.18 9.75 -32.41
CA ASP A 77 -45.87 9.07 -32.30
C ASP A 77 -45.18 9.40 -30.96
N GLU A 78 -45.42 10.59 -30.40
CA GLU A 78 -44.95 11.00 -29.07
C GLU A 78 -45.81 10.42 -27.93
N LEU A 79 -47.14 10.45 -28.06
CA LEU A 79 -48.08 10.10 -26.98
C LEU A 79 -48.23 8.59 -26.77
N VAL A 80 -48.27 7.79 -27.84
CA VAL A 80 -48.52 6.34 -27.74
C VAL A 80 -47.46 5.61 -26.92
N PRO A 81 -46.15 5.86 -27.10
CA PRO A 81 -45.11 5.24 -26.27
C PRO A 81 -45.26 5.55 -24.78
N VAL A 82 -45.62 6.80 -24.43
CA VAL A 82 -45.82 7.21 -23.03
C VAL A 82 -47.02 6.50 -22.42
N ARG A 83 -48.17 6.50 -23.12
CA ARG A 83 -49.37 5.77 -22.67
C ARG A 83 -49.09 4.30 -22.46
N ASN A 84 -48.34 3.69 -23.39
CA ASN A 84 -48.01 2.26 -23.27
C ASN A 84 -47.19 2.01 -22.02
N ARG A 85 -46.16 2.81 -21.73
CA ARG A 85 -45.42 2.66 -20.48
C ARG A 85 -46.31 2.71 -19.24
N VAL A 86 -47.15 3.74 -19.12
CA VAL A 86 -48.08 3.88 -17.98
C VAL A 86 -49.01 2.66 -17.84
N MET A 87 -49.60 2.21 -18.94
CA MET A 87 -50.57 1.10 -18.91
C MET A 87 -49.95 -0.28 -18.69
N HIS A 88 -48.64 -0.40 -18.91
CA HIS A 88 -47.87 -1.61 -18.67
C HIS A 88 -47.02 -1.51 -17.40
N GLY A 89 -47.22 -0.49 -16.54
CA GLY A 89 -46.42 -0.30 -15.33
C GLY A 89 -44.91 -0.23 -15.59
N ARG A 90 -44.52 0.36 -16.73
CA ARG A 90 -43.12 0.51 -17.15
C ARG A 90 -42.55 1.82 -16.63
N PRO A 91 -41.24 1.86 -16.33
CA PRO A 91 -40.63 3.07 -15.87
C PRO A 91 -40.74 4.22 -16.89
N LEU A 92 -41.05 5.41 -16.40
CA LEU A 92 -41.17 6.58 -17.26
C LEU A 92 -39.79 7.07 -17.70
N ARG A 93 -39.69 7.55 -18.94
CA ARG A 93 -38.49 8.26 -19.40
C ARG A 93 -38.49 9.70 -18.91
N VAL A 94 -37.29 10.25 -18.85
CA VAL A 94 -36.98 11.60 -18.36
C VAL A 94 -37.91 12.69 -18.88
N ASP A 95 -38.34 12.64 -20.14
CA ASP A 95 -39.17 13.69 -20.77
C ASP A 95 -40.61 13.25 -21.02
N ASP A 96 -41.02 12.06 -20.60
CA ASP A 96 -42.34 11.51 -20.92
C ASP A 96 -43.50 12.38 -20.42
N PRO A 97 -43.49 12.93 -19.18
CA PRO A 97 -44.58 13.79 -18.71
C PRO A 97 -44.71 15.06 -19.56
N GLU A 98 -43.59 15.72 -19.84
CA GLU A 98 -43.54 16.97 -20.62
C GLU A 98 -43.97 16.72 -22.08
N ARG A 99 -43.51 15.62 -22.68
CA ARG A 99 -43.90 15.21 -24.03
C ARG A 99 -45.37 14.87 -24.13
N ALA A 100 -45.93 14.13 -23.16
CA ALA A 100 -47.35 13.79 -23.16
C ALA A 100 -48.22 15.05 -23.07
N VAL A 101 -47.91 15.97 -22.15
CA VAL A 101 -48.65 17.23 -22.03
C VAL A 101 -48.53 18.08 -23.29
N SER A 102 -47.33 18.21 -23.85
CA SER A 102 -47.09 18.98 -25.07
C SER A 102 -47.82 18.39 -26.28
N ALA A 103 -47.78 17.08 -26.47
CA ALA A 103 -48.50 16.39 -27.53
C ALA A 103 -50.02 16.57 -27.40
N LEU A 104 -50.55 16.45 -26.17
CA LEU A 104 -51.99 16.61 -25.90
C LEU A 104 -52.48 18.05 -26.10
N GLN A 105 -51.65 19.05 -25.77
CA GLN A 105 -51.97 20.47 -26.02
C GLN A 105 -52.12 20.79 -27.51
N GLY A 106 -51.54 19.98 -28.39
CA GLY A 106 -51.68 20.11 -29.84
C GLY A 106 -53.03 19.69 -30.42
N PHE A 107 -53.91 19.07 -29.63
CA PHE A 107 -55.28 18.72 -30.01
C PHE A 107 -56.24 19.81 -29.52
N THR A 108 -56.56 20.75 -30.40
CA THR A 108 -57.21 22.04 -30.12
C THR A 108 -58.71 22.08 -30.43
N THR A 109 -59.22 21.22 -31.31
CA THR A 109 -60.64 21.24 -31.68
C THR A 109 -61.57 20.91 -30.49
N ARG A 110 -62.85 21.31 -30.61
CA ARG A 110 -63.90 21.08 -29.59
C ARG A 110 -64.17 19.60 -29.31
N HIS A 111 -63.75 18.70 -30.21
CA HIS A 111 -63.95 17.25 -30.11
C HIS A 111 -63.08 16.59 -29.02
N TRP A 112 -62.13 17.33 -28.44
CA TRP A 112 -61.24 16.87 -27.36
C TRP A 112 -61.62 17.43 -25.99
N ALA A 113 -62.92 17.65 -25.73
CA ALA A 113 -63.41 18.28 -24.50
C ALA A 113 -62.89 17.62 -23.21
N ALA A 114 -62.80 16.27 -23.18
CA ALA A 114 -62.25 15.53 -22.05
C ALA A 114 -60.75 15.81 -21.84
N THR A 115 -59.96 15.80 -22.92
CA THR A 115 -58.53 16.15 -22.90
C THR A 115 -58.32 17.57 -22.37
N HIS A 116 -59.10 18.54 -22.87
CA HIS A 116 -59.05 19.93 -22.43
C HIS A 116 -59.44 20.12 -20.97
N ALA A 117 -60.38 19.31 -20.46
CA ALA A 117 -60.75 19.32 -19.04
C ALA A 117 -59.60 18.79 -18.16
N ILE A 118 -58.96 17.69 -18.56
CA ILE A 118 -57.83 17.11 -17.84
C ILE A 118 -56.62 18.04 -17.86
N LEU A 119 -56.25 18.60 -19.02
CA LEU A 119 -55.14 19.56 -19.13
C LEU A 119 -55.37 20.80 -18.27
N ARG A 120 -56.61 21.31 -18.18
CA ARG A 120 -56.95 22.41 -17.27
C ARG A 120 -56.82 22.05 -15.80
N ARG A 121 -57.21 20.84 -15.41
CA ARG A 121 -57.03 20.35 -14.03
C ARG A 121 -55.55 20.23 -13.68
N LEU A 122 -54.75 19.60 -14.55
CA LEU A 122 -53.30 19.49 -14.36
C LEU A 122 -52.60 20.86 -14.31
N ALA A 123 -53.08 21.85 -15.07
CA ALA A 123 -52.56 23.20 -15.00
C ALA A 123 -52.92 23.94 -13.70
N GLN A 124 -54.04 23.59 -13.06
CA GLN A 124 -54.48 24.15 -11.78
C GLN A 124 -53.81 23.46 -10.59
N ASP A 125 -53.64 22.15 -10.69
CA ASP A 125 -53.01 21.29 -9.69
C ASP A 125 -52.16 20.23 -10.40
N SER A 126 -50.84 20.42 -10.36
CA SER A 126 -49.88 19.49 -10.96
C SER A 126 -49.76 18.16 -10.23
N THR A 127 -50.36 18.04 -9.03
CA THR A 127 -50.40 16.81 -8.22
C THR A 127 -51.73 16.06 -8.37
N TRP A 128 -52.65 16.56 -9.21
CA TRP A 128 -53.92 15.91 -9.44
C TRP A 128 -53.74 14.57 -10.16
N GLU A 129 -54.30 13.51 -9.58
CA GLU A 129 -54.36 12.18 -10.18
C GLU A 129 -55.82 11.76 -10.43
N PRO A 130 -56.12 11.18 -11.61
CA PRO A 130 -57.42 10.58 -11.86
C PRO A 130 -57.62 9.31 -11.02
N ALA A 131 -58.82 9.12 -10.49
CA ALA A 131 -59.20 7.84 -9.87
C ALA A 131 -59.24 6.74 -10.95
N PHE A 132 -58.22 5.89 -10.98
CA PHE A 132 -58.17 4.70 -11.85
C PHE A 132 -58.44 3.45 -11.03
N ALA A 133 -59.35 2.61 -11.52
CA ALA A 133 -59.38 1.21 -11.11
C ALA A 133 -58.21 0.49 -11.81
N THR A 134 -57.45 -0.29 -11.05
CA THR A 134 -56.41 -1.16 -11.59
C THR A 134 -57.04 -2.10 -12.61
N LEU A 135 -56.74 -1.87 -13.88
CA LEU A 135 -57.12 -2.79 -14.94
C LEU A 135 -56.30 -4.09 -14.79
N PRO A 136 -56.86 -5.27 -15.12
CA PRO A 136 -56.09 -6.50 -15.14
C PRO A 136 -54.87 -6.33 -16.06
N SER A 137 -53.73 -6.86 -15.59
CA SER A 137 -52.46 -6.72 -16.29
C SER A 137 -52.60 -7.25 -17.73
N PRO A 138 -52.14 -6.51 -18.74
CA PRO A 138 -52.14 -6.99 -20.12
C PRO A 138 -51.35 -8.30 -20.22
N THR A 139 -51.78 -9.21 -21.09
CA THR A 139 -51.08 -10.48 -21.36
C THR A 139 -49.69 -10.19 -21.92
N GLU A 140 -48.67 -10.30 -21.07
CA GLU A 140 -47.28 -10.07 -21.43
C GLU A 140 -46.67 -11.29 -22.11
N ARG A 141 -45.75 -11.07 -23.06
CA ARG A 141 -45.04 -12.16 -23.75
C ARG A 141 -44.09 -12.90 -22.83
N ILE A 142 -43.50 -12.19 -21.87
CA ILE A 142 -42.49 -12.69 -20.94
C ILE A 142 -43.09 -12.61 -19.54
N LEU A 143 -43.14 -13.73 -18.84
CA LEU A 143 -43.63 -13.77 -17.46
C LEU A 143 -42.65 -13.04 -16.53
N HIS A 144 -43.13 -12.17 -15.63
CA HIS A 144 -42.26 -11.50 -14.69
C HIS A 144 -42.94 -11.04 -13.39
N ASN A 145 -42.13 -10.74 -12.38
CA ASN A 145 -42.54 -10.13 -11.10
C ASN A 145 -41.77 -8.82 -10.79
N LEU A 146 -41.35 -8.09 -11.83
CA LEU A 146 -40.60 -6.84 -11.67
C LEU A 146 -41.32 -5.83 -10.76
N PRO A 147 -40.60 -5.21 -9.80
CA PRO A 147 -41.17 -4.17 -8.94
C PRO A 147 -41.34 -2.85 -9.69
N GLU A 148 -42.24 -2.00 -9.20
CA GLU A 148 -42.38 -0.62 -9.68
C GLU A 148 -41.08 0.17 -9.46
N ALA A 149 -40.76 1.05 -10.41
CA ALA A 149 -39.55 1.84 -10.35
C ALA A 149 -39.69 3.04 -9.40
N ASP A 150 -38.85 3.07 -8.36
CA ASP A 150 -38.84 4.15 -7.38
C ASP A 150 -38.32 5.50 -7.92
N TYR A 151 -37.88 5.55 -9.19
CA TYR A 151 -37.28 6.69 -9.87
C TYR A 151 -38.14 7.23 -11.03
N ASP A 152 -39.39 6.76 -11.18
CA ASP A 152 -40.30 7.15 -12.25
C ASP A 152 -40.53 8.65 -12.38
N GLU A 153 -40.50 9.36 -11.26
CA GLU A 153 -40.64 10.82 -11.25
C GLU A 153 -39.62 11.50 -12.17
N THR A 154 -38.38 11.01 -12.20
CA THR A 154 -37.30 11.61 -13.00
C THR A 154 -36.94 10.81 -14.24
N GLY A 155 -37.38 9.54 -14.30
CA GLY A 155 -36.78 8.50 -15.14
C GLY A 155 -35.32 8.19 -14.80
N LEU A 156 -34.74 7.19 -15.47
CA LEU A 156 -33.32 6.85 -15.30
C LEU A 156 -32.43 7.86 -16.07
N ILE A 157 -31.79 8.75 -15.33
CA ILE A 157 -30.91 9.81 -15.87
C ILE A 157 -29.45 9.33 -15.97
N GLY A 158 -28.79 9.59 -17.11
CA GLY A 158 -27.34 9.49 -17.26
C GLY A 158 -26.76 8.07 -17.35
N ARG A 159 -27.58 7.07 -17.69
CA ARG A 159 -27.18 5.64 -17.70
C ARG A 159 -27.45 4.91 -19.01
N SER A 160 -27.70 5.65 -20.09
CA SER A 160 -28.09 5.07 -21.39
C SER A 160 -27.01 4.13 -21.95
N ASP A 161 -25.74 4.49 -21.82
CA ASP A 161 -24.62 3.68 -22.30
C ASP A 161 -24.47 2.39 -21.49
N GLU A 162 -24.57 2.49 -20.17
CA GLU A 162 -24.52 1.34 -19.27
C GLU A 162 -25.70 0.39 -19.50
N LEU A 163 -26.90 0.93 -19.72
CA LEU A 163 -28.09 0.16 -20.05
C LEU A 163 -27.88 -0.70 -21.30
N VAL A 164 -27.42 -0.10 -22.40
CA VAL A 164 -27.19 -0.80 -23.66
C VAL A 164 -26.11 -1.88 -23.51
N LYS A 165 -25.00 -1.54 -22.84
CA LYS A 165 -23.90 -2.49 -22.60
C LYS A 165 -24.37 -3.67 -21.75
N LEU A 166 -25.06 -3.41 -20.64
CA LEU A 166 -25.48 -4.44 -19.70
C LEU A 166 -26.58 -5.32 -20.29
N LYS A 167 -27.57 -4.74 -20.98
CA LYS A 167 -28.58 -5.50 -21.73
C LYS A 167 -27.93 -6.44 -22.75
N THR A 168 -26.97 -5.94 -23.52
CA THR A 168 -26.23 -6.75 -24.50
C THR A 168 -25.47 -7.91 -23.83
N LEU A 169 -24.86 -7.67 -22.66
CA LEU A 169 -24.16 -8.71 -21.91
C LEU A 169 -25.09 -9.82 -21.45
N VAL A 170 -26.23 -9.45 -20.85
CA VAL A 170 -27.26 -10.40 -20.39
C VAL A 170 -27.85 -11.18 -21.55
N GLN A 171 -28.18 -10.53 -22.67
CA GLN A 171 -28.75 -11.19 -23.85
C GLN A 171 -27.79 -12.16 -24.54
N LYS A 172 -26.47 -11.88 -24.53
CA LYS A 172 -25.46 -12.75 -25.15
C LYS A 172 -25.25 -14.06 -24.40
N ARG A 173 -25.57 -14.11 -23.09
CA ARG A 173 -25.46 -15.31 -22.22
C ARG A 173 -24.11 -16.06 -22.27
N ARG A 174 -23.03 -15.39 -22.70
CA ARG A 174 -21.67 -15.96 -22.64
C ARG A 174 -21.18 -16.08 -21.19
N GLU A 175 -21.71 -15.22 -20.34
CA GLU A 175 -21.39 -15.11 -18.93
C GLU A 175 -22.71 -15.36 -18.22
N ALA A 176 -22.80 -16.48 -17.50
CA ALA A 176 -24.04 -16.84 -16.84
C ALA A 176 -24.36 -15.87 -15.70
N ILE A 177 -23.33 -15.33 -15.03
CA ILE A 177 -23.50 -14.40 -13.90
C ILE A 177 -22.86 -13.05 -14.23
N VAL A 178 -23.70 -12.01 -14.23
CA VAL A 178 -23.27 -10.61 -14.35
C VAL A 178 -23.63 -9.87 -13.07
N THR A 179 -22.66 -9.22 -12.44
CA THR A 179 -22.89 -8.47 -11.20
C THR A 179 -22.59 -6.99 -11.39
N ILE A 180 -23.60 -6.15 -11.16
CA ILE A 180 -23.40 -4.70 -11.08
C ILE A 180 -22.76 -4.40 -9.72
N THR A 181 -21.53 -3.89 -9.74
CA THR A 181 -20.73 -3.56 -8.54
C THR A 181 -20.56 -2.05 -8.41
N GLY A 182 -20.49 -1.52 -7.19
CA GLY A 182 -20.20 -0.10 -6.97
C GLY A 182 -20.69 0.40 -5.62
N GLU A 183 -20.40 1.67 -5.31
CA GLU A 183 -20.72 2.29 -4.02
C GLU A 183 -22.22 2.24 -3.67
N GLY A 184 -22.53 2.33 -2.37
CA GLY A 184 -23.90 2.46 -1.88
C GLY A 184 -24.59 3.69 -2.48
N GLY A 185 -25.83 3.51 -2.96
CA GLY A 185 -26.63 4.62 -3.51
C GLY A 185 -26.24 5.10 -4.92
N ILE A 186 -25.40 4.38 -5.65
CA ILE A 186 -24.92 4.78 -7.00
C ILE A 186 -25.91 4.49 -8.15
N GLY A 187 -27.01 3.78 -7.86
CA GLY A 187 -28.07 3.45 -8.83
C GLY A 187 -28.01 2.04 -9.43
N LYS A 188 -27.35 1.07 -8.78
CA LYS A 188 -27.26 -0.32 -9.27
C LYS A 188 -28.64 -0.98 -9.46
N THR A 189 -29.49 -0.90 -8.44
CA THR A 189 -30.85 -1.43 -8.45
C THR A 189 -31.68 -0.82 -9.58
N ALA A 190 -31.63 0.51 -9.72
CA ALA A 190 -32.33 1.24 -10.77
C ALA A 190 -31.87 0.82 -12.17
N LEU A 191 -30.56 0.64 -12.38
CA LEU A 191 -30.02 0.16 -13.65
C LEU A 191 -30.42 -1.30 -13.95
N ALA A 192 -30.39 -2.18 -12.94
CA ALA A 192 -30.81 -3.57 -13.11
C ALA A 192 -32.30 -3.67 -13.47
N LEU A 193 -33.14 -2.86 -12.83
CA LEU A 193 -34.57 -2.80 -13.10
C LEU A 193 -34.87 -2.29 -14.51
N GLU A 194 -34.20 -1.21 -14.95
CA GLU A 194 -34.31 -0.75 -16.35
C GLU A 194 -33.88 -1.81 -17.36
N VAL A 195 -32.80 -2.56 -17.09
CA VAL A 195 -32.39 -3.66 -17.97
C VAL A 195 -33.46 -4.72 -18.04
N ALA A 196 -34.08 -5.06 -16.91
CA ALA A 196 -35.12 -6.08 -16.83
C ALA A 196 -36.35 -5.68 -17.66
N TYR A 197 -36.87 -4.47 -17.47
CA TYR A 197 -37.97 -3.94 -18.28
C TYR A 197 -37.59 -3.86 -19.77
N ALA A 198 -36.37 -3.41 -20.09
CA ALA A 198 -35.87 -3.36 -21.46
C ALA A 198 -35.70 -4.73 -22.12
N ILE A 199 -35.62 -5.82 -21.34
CA ILE A 199 -35.61 -7.21 -21.82
C ILE A 199 -37.04 -7.72 -22.03
N VAL A 200 -37.95 -7.43 -21.09
CA VAL A 200 -39.38 -7.76 -21.21
C VAL A 200 -39.99 -7.13 -22.47
N ASP A 201 -39.64 -5.86 -22.73
CA ASP A 201 -40.19 -5.08 -23.84
C ASP A 201 -39.50 -5.35 -25.19
N ASP A 202 -38.39 -6.09 -25.22
CA ASP A 202 -37.65 -6.36 -26.45
C ASP A 202 -38.29 -7.52 -27.21
N PRO A 203 -38.84 -7.31 -28.43
CA PRO A 203 -39.44 -8.39 -29.21
C PRO A 203 -38.44 -9.47 -29.61
N ALA A 204 -37.14 -9.13 -29.70
CA ALA A 204 -36.07 -10.07 -29.98
C ALA A 204 -35.54 -10.77 -28.72
N SER A 205 -36.08 -10.46 -27.53
CA SER A 205 -35.71 -11.16 -26.32
C SER A 205 -36.12 -12.63 -26.40
N ASP A 206 -35.16 -13.47 -26.05
CA ASP A 206 -35.25 -14.93 -26.00
C ASP A 206 -35.44 -15.43 -24.56
N PHE A 207 -35.91 -14.58 -23.64
CA PHE A 207 -36.27 -15.00 -22.30
C PHE A 207 -37.76 -15.32 -22.23
N ASP A 208 -38.08 -16.39 -21.53
CA ASP A 208 -39.45 -16.84 -21.30
C ASP A 208 -39.99 -16.28 -19.97
N CYS A 209 -39.10 -16.03 -19.00
CA CYS A 209 -39.42 -15.30 -17.77
C CYS A 209 -38.27 -14.44 -17.23
N VAL A 210 -38.63 -13.41 -16.44
CA VAL A 210 -37.71 -12.56 -15.67
C VAL A 210 -38.15 -12.55 -14.21
N LEU A 211 -37.33 -13.12 -13.33
CA LEU A 211 -37.64 -13.32 -11.91
C LEU A 211 -36.75 -12.41 -11.06
N TRP A 212 -37.36 -11.57 -10.23
CA TRP A 212 -36.72 -10.57 -9.39
C TRP A 212 -36.94 -10.86 -7.91
N ALA A 213 -35.88 -10.77 -7.10
CA ALA A 213 -35.96 -10.76 -5.65
C ALA A 213 -35.01 -9.70 -5.09
N SER A 214 -35.47 -8.94 -4.09
CA SER A 214 -34.64 -7.94 -3.40
C SER A 214 -34.35 -8.39 -1.97
N LEU A 215 -33.07 -8.47 -1.61
CA LEU A 215 -32.58 -8.76 -0.27
C LEU A 215 -32.42 -7.48 0.58
N LYS A 216 -33.16 -6.42 0.23
CA LYS A 216 -33.12 -5.15 0.93
C LYS A 216 -33.88 -5.27 2.25
N SER A 217 -33.19 -5.04 3.37
CA SER A 217 -33.77 -5.07 4.72
C SER A 217 -34.04 -3.68 5.31
N GLU A 218 -33.46 -2.63 4.72
CA GLU A 218 -33.51 -1.26 5.25
C GLU A 218 -33.80 -0.22 4.16
N LEU A 219 -34.49 0.85 4.55
CA LEU A 219 -34.82 2.01 3.73
C LEU A 219 -34.32 3.30 4.39
N LEU A 220 -33.67 4.15 3.62
CA LEU A 220 -33.33 5.51 4.06
C LEU A 220 -34.53 6.43 3.86
N THR A 221 -35.02 7.04 4.93
CA THR A 221 -36.07 8.06 4.90
C THR A 221 -35.55 9.40 5.40
N VAL A 222 -36.32 10.47 5.24
CA VAL A 222 -35.99 11.78 5.83
C VAL A 222 -35.97 11.72 7.37
N SER A 223 -36.74 10.79 7.96
CA SER A 223 -36.76 10.49 9.40
C SER A 223 -35.69 9.47 9.85
N GLY A 224 -34.75 9.11 8.99
CA GLY A 224 -33.69 8.13 9.26
C GLY A 224 -33.94 6.75 8.65
N VAL A 225 -33.14 5.77 9.06
CA VAL A 225 -33.17 4.40 8.53
C VAL A 225 -34.33 3.61 9.15
N ARG A 226 -35.16 2.98 8.32
CA ARG A 226 -36.27 2.10 8.73
C ARG A 226 -36.07 0.68 8.25
N THR A 227 -36.41 -0.31 9.08
CA THR A 227 -36.40 -1.73 8.72
C THR A 227 -37.64 -2.10 7.92
N ILE A 228 -37.48 -2.96 6.91
CA ILE A 228 -38.58 -3.52 6.11
C ILE A 228 -39.10 -4.78 6.82
N GLU A 229 -40.38 -4.78 7.24
CA GLU A 229 -40.95 -5.84 8.09
C GLU A 229 -40.98 -7.23 7.43
N LYS A 230 -41.23 -7.31 6.11
CA LYS A 230 -41.31 -8.57 5.34
C LYS A 230 -40.14 -8.73 4.35
N ALA A 231 -38.96 -8.21 4.69
CA ALA A 231 -37.79 -8.33 3.83
C ALA A 231 -37.40 -9.81 3.60
N ILE A 232 -37.08 -10.14 2.35
CA ILE A 232 -36.37 -11.38 2.01
C ILE A 232 -34.95 -11.24 2.57
N LYS A 233 -34.54 -12.14 3.46
CA LYS A 233 -33.25 -12.03 4.18
C LYS A 233 -32.14 -12.88 3.57
N ASP A 234 -32.50 -13.89 2.78
CA ASP A 234 -31.58 -14.88 2.24
C ASP A 234 -32.03 -15.42 0.88
N LEU A 235 -31.19 -16.24 0.26
CA LEU A 235 -31.49 -16.86 -1.03
C LEU A 235 -32.61 -17.91 -0.97
N THR A 236 -32.93 -18.44 0.22
CA THR A 236 -34.06 -19.36 0.39
C THR A 236 -35.37 -18.61 0.21
N GLY A 237 -35.51 -17.45 0.84
CA GLY A 237 -36.66 -16.57 0.63
C GLY A 237 -36.73 -16.06 -0.82
N ALA A 238 -35.59 -15.78 -1.46
CA ALA A 238 -35.56 -15.42 -2.88
C ALA A 238 -36.06 -16.57 -3.77
N THR A 239 -35.67 -17.81 -3.48
CA THR A 239 -36.14 -19.02 -4.19
C THR A 239 -37.66 -19.17 -4.09
N GLN A 240 -38.23 -18.93 -2.91
CA GLN A 240 -39.68 -18.94 -2.72
C GLN A 240 -40.38 -17.86 -3.54
N GLU A 241 -39.81 -16.65 -3.60
CA GLU A 241 -40.35 -15.54 -4.39
C GLU A 241 -40.32 -15.84 -5.89
N PHE A 242 -39.22 -16.42 -6.39
CA PHE A 242 -39.10 -16.87 -7.77
C PHE A 242 -40.16 -17.92 -8.11
N GLY A 243 -40.29 -18.95 -7.28
CA GLY A 243 -41.29 -20.00 -7.51
C GLY A 243 -42.72 -19.49 -7.43
N ARG A 244 -43.04 -18.55 -6.52
CA ARG A 244 -44.37 -17.94 -6.42
C ARG A 244 -44.80 -17.16 -7.65
N THR A 245 -43.83 -16.70 -8.44
CA THR A 245 -44.08 -16.04 -9.73
C THR A 245 -44.50 -17.04 -10.80
N LEU A 246 -44.01 -18.28 -10.73
CA LEU A 246 -44.37 -19.37 -11.64
C LEU A 246 -45.68 -20.05 -11.21
N ASP A 247 -45.83 -20.30 -9.91
CA ASP A 247 -47.00 -20.89 -9.26
C ASP A 247 -47.22 -20.22 -7.90
N GLN A 248 -48.32 -19.48 -7.74
CA GLN A 248 -48.63 -18.75 -6.51
C GLN A 248 -48.64 -19.61 -5.23
N SER A 249 -48.85 -20.92 -5.37
CA SER A 249 -48.85 -21.88 -4.25
C SER A 249 -47.47 -22.45 -3.90
N PHE A 250 -46.43 -22.05 -4.64
CA PHE A 250 -45.08 -22.56 -4.45
C PHE A 250 -44.52 -22.25 -3.06
N ASN A 251 -44.07 -23.31 -2.38
CA ASN A 251 -43.34 -23.26 -1.11
C ASN A 251 -42.17 -24.26 -1.10
N GLY A 252 -41.65 -24.54 -2.29
CA GLY A 252 -40.66 -25.59 -2.55
C GLY A 252 -39.21 -25.17 -2.31
N SER A 253 -38.33 -26.15 -2.49
CA SER A 253 -36.87 -25.99 -2.43
C SER A 253 -36.27 -25.45 -3.73
N VAL A 254 -34.95 -25.17 -3.73
CA VAL A 254 -34.20 -24.79 -4.95
C VAL A 254 -34.28 -25.87 -6.03
N ALA A 255 -34.32 -27.15 -5.64
CA ALA A 255 -34.45 -28.26 -6.58
C ALA A 255 -35.82 -28.25 -7.29
N GLU A 256 -36.90 -28.00 -6.55
CA GLU A 256 -38.25 -27.87 -7.15
C GLU A 256 -38.38 -26.63 -8.05
N LEU A 257 -37.68 -25.54 -7.71
CA LEU A 257 -37.56 -24.39 -8.61
C LEU A 257 -36.79 -24.76 -9.89
N ALA A 258 -35.71 -25.54 -9.77
CA ALA A 258 -34.94 -26.01 -10.93
C ALA A 258 -35.79 -26.86 -11.87
N ASP A 259 -36.59 -27.79 -11.32
CA ASP A 259 -37.54 -28.61 -12.09
C ASP A 259 -38.57 -27.74 -12.81
N SER A 260 -39.07 -26.70 -12.14
CA SER A 260 -40.04 -25.75 -12.69
C SER A 260 -39.44 -24.87 -13.80
N LEU A 261 -38.12 -24.62 -13.76
CA LEU A 261 -37.39 -23.84 -14.76
C LEU A 261 -36.78 -24.70 -15.88
N GLN A 262 -36.98 -26.01 -15.86
CA GLN A 262 -36.41 -26.90 -16.86
C GLN A 262 -36.94 -26.57 -18.26
N GLY A 263 -36.02 -26.29 -19.20
CA GLY A 263 -36.38 -25.88 -20.57
C GLY A 263 -36.88 -24.44 -20.69
N ILE A 264 -36.96 -23.69 -19.59
CA ILE A 264 -37.35 -22.27 -19.54
C ILE A 264 -36.09 -21.41 -19.53
N ARG A 265 -36.04 -20.42 -20.43
CA ARG A 265 -34.98 -19.42 -20.46
C ARG A 265 -35.33 -18.31 -19.47
N ALA A 266 -34.77 -18.40 -18.27
CA ALA A 266 -35.04 -17.47 -17.17
C ALA A 266 -33.91 -16.45 -16.98
N LEU A 267 -34.28 -15.19 -16.74
CA LEU A 267 -33.38 -14.19 -16.18
C LEU A 267 -33.67 -14.05 -14.68
N ILE A 268 -32.74 -14.49 -13.84
CA ILE A 268 -32.82 -14.39 -12.38
C ILE A 268 -32.10 -13.13 -11.92
N ILE A 269 -32.80 -12.26 -11.21
CA ILE A 269 -32.28 -10.99 -10.72
C ILE A 269 -32.33 -10.97 -9.20
N ILE A 270 -31.17 -10.82 -8.56
CA ILE A 270 -31.05 -10.71 -7.10
C ILE A 270 -30.47 -9.35 -6.76
N ASP A 271 -31.28 -8.52 -6.15
CA ASP A 271 -30.92 -7.17 -5.74
C ASP A 271 -30.42 -7.11 -4.28
N ASN A 272 -29.44 -6.25 -4.04
CA ASN A 272 -28.85 -5.94 -2.74
C ASN A 272 -28.16 -7.12 -2.04
N LEU A 273 -27.34 -7.86 -2.79
CA LEU A 273 -26.61 -9.03 -2.31
C LEU A 273 -25.35 -8.64 -1.50
N GLU A 274 -25.55 -8.10 -0.30
CA GLU A 274 -24.45 -7.61 0.57
C GLU A 274 -23.85 -8.70 1.47
N SER A 275 -24.69 -9.59 1.98
CA SER A 275 -24.39 -10.52 3.08
C SER A 275 -24.34 -12.00 2.67
N ALA A 276 -24.80 -12.36 1.47
CA ALA A 276 -24.76 -13.74 1.02
C ALA A 276 -23.31 -14.15 0.72
N LYS A 277 -22.89 -15.27 1.30
CA LYS A 277 -21.59 -15.88 0.99
C LYS A 277 -21.60 -16.33 -0.47
N GLY A 278 -20.48 -16.19 -1.18
CA GLY A 278 -20.35 -16.67 -2.56
C GLY A 278 -20.83 -18.12 -2.74
N ASP A 279 -20.65 -18.97 -1.73
CA ASP A 279 -21.11 -20.36 -1.67
C ASP A 279 -22.64 -20.55 -1.79
N GLU A 280 -23.45 -19.57 -1.38
CA GLU A 280 -24.91 -19.66 -1.49
C GLU A 280 -25.37 -19.36 -2.92
N VAL A 281 -24.76 -18.37 -3.56
CA VAL A 281 -25.02 -18.07 -4.97
C VAL A 281 -24.51 -19.19 -5.85
N LEU A 282 -23.34 -19.77 -5.52
CA LEU A 282 -22.79 -20.95 -6.17
C LEU A 282 -23.78 -22.12 -6.11
N ARG A 283 -24.36 -22.41 -4.94
CA ARG A 283 -25.38 -23.46 -4.82
C ARG A 283 -26.61 -23.22 -5.69
N LEU A 284 -27.09 -21.97 -5.76
CA LEU A 284 -28.20 -21.62 -6.64
C LEU A 284 -27.81 -21.83 -8.11
N TYR A 285 -26.62 -21.36 -8.50
CA TYR A 285 -26.06 -21.51 -9.85
C TYR A 285 -25.89 -22.98 -10.26
N ASP A 286 -25.35 -23.81 -9.37
CA ASP A 286 -25.08 -25.23 -9.61
C ASP A 286 -26.36 -26.08 -9.66
N THR A 287 -27.45 -25.62 -9.03
CA THR A 287 -28.71 -26.38 -8.95
C THR A 287 -29.68 -26.01 -10.08
N LEU A 288 -29.75 -24.74 -10.47
CA LEU A 288 -30.67 -24.29 -11.51
C LEU A 288 -30.18 -24.67 -12.92
N PRO A 289 -31.09 -24.78 -13.92
CA PRO A 289 -30.73 -25.16 -15.28
C PRO A 289 -29.75 -24.19 -15.96
N GLU A 290 -28.93 -24.70 -16.90
CA GLU A 290 -28.00 -23.89 -17.71
C GLU A 290 -28.70 -22.79 -18.54
N THR A 291 -30.01 -22.90 -18.74
CA THR A 291 -30.83 -21.88 -19.42
C THR A 291 -31.05 -20.63 -18.57
N ALA A 292 -30.73 -20.67 -17.27
CA ALA A 292 -30.83 -19.54 -16.35
C ALA A 292 -29.63 -18.58 -16.50
N THR A 293 -29.93 -17.30 -16.64
CA THR A 293 -28.93 -16.20 -16.62
C THR A 293 -29.16 -15.35 -15.38
N TYR A 294 -28.09 -14.85 -14.76
CA TYR A 294 -28.13 -14.13 -13.49
C TYR A 294 -27.66 -12.70 -13.65
N LEU A 295 -28.46 -11.76 -13.15
CA LEU A 295 -28.08 -10.36 -12.98
C LEU A 295 -28.13 -10.02 -11.49
N LEU A 296 -27.00 -9.70 -10.89
CA LEU A 296 -26.90 -9.44 -9.45
C LEU A 296 -26.58 -7.97 -9.22
N THR A 297 -27.09 -7.38 -8.13
CA THR A 297 -26.60 -6.09 -7.64
C THR A 297 -25.90 -6.30 -6.30
N SER A 298 -24.66 -5.82 -6.19
CA SER A 298 -23.94 -5.86 -4.92
C SER A 298 -22.98 -4.68 -4.79
N ARG A 299 -22.60 -4.36 -3.55
CA ARG A 299 -21.50 -3.43 -3.28
C ARG A 299 -20.16 -4.08 -3.57
N VAL A 300 -20.04 -5.38 -3.31
CA VAL A 300 -18.84 -6.19 -3.44
C VAL A 300 -19.13 -7.35 -4.41
N GLY A 301 -18.25 -7.61 -5.36
CA GLY A 301 -18.41 -8.78 -6.23
C GLY A 301 -18.44 -10.11 -5.43
N ILE A 302 -19.22 -11.09 -5.88
CA ILE A 302 -19.42 -12.38 -5.19
C ILE A 302 -18.24 -13.35 -5.33
N GLY A 303 -17.30 -13.12 -6.25
CA GLY A 303 -16.16 -14.03 -6.43
C GLY A 303 -15.47 -13.96 -7.80
N GLN A 304 -14.90 -15.08 -8.23
CA GLN A 304 -14.18 -15.20 -9.51
C GLN A 304 -15.05 -15.65 -10.69
N ILE A 305 -16.22 -16.24 -10.44
CA ILE A 305 -17.10 -16.81 -11.49
C ILE A 305 -18.01 -15.78 -12.16
N GLU A 306 -18.07 -14.56 -11.63
CA GLU A 306 -18.95 -13.50 -12.13
C GLU A 306 -18.23 -12.59 -13.13
N ARG A 307 -18.98 -12.03 -14.07
CA ARG A 307 -18.57 -10.84 -14.80
C ARG A 307 -19.00 -9.58 -14.03
N ARG A 308 -18.02 -8.86 -13.49
CA ARG A 308 -18.27 -7.57 -12.81
C ARG A 308 -18.53 -6.45 -13.80
N PHE A 309 -19.58 -5.67 -13.53
CA PHE A 309 -19.92 -4.43 -14.22
C PHE A 309 -19.81 -3.27 -13.23
N PRO A 310 -18.65 -2.60 -13.13
CA PRO A 310 -18.45 -1.50 -12.20
C PRO A 310 -19.26 -0.26 -12.61
N LEU A 311 -20.11 0.22 -11.69
CA LEU A 311 -20.96 1.40 -11.86
C LEU A 311 -20.42 2.54 -11.00
N GLY A 312 -19.91 3.59 -11.65
CA GLY A 312 -19.41 4.81 -11.00
C GLY A 312 -20.48 5.86 -10.76
N ALA A 313 -20.11 7.01 -10.21
CA ALA A 313 -21.01 8.16 -10.01
C ALA A 313 -21.58 8.70 -11.32
N LEU A 314 -22.66 9.48 -11.21
CA LEU A 314 -23.22 10.18 -12.38
C LEU A 314 -22.21 11.18 -12.92
N GLN A 315 -22.22 11.38 -14.23
CA GLN A 315 -21.49 12.48 -14.83
C GLN A 315 -22.04 13.81 -14.32
N GLN A 316 -21.18 14.82 -14.28
CA GLN A 316 -21.51 16.15 -13.77
C GLN A 316 -22.81 16.72 -14.37
N LYS A 317 -22.98 16.60 -15.68
CA LYS A 317 -24.17 17.07 -16.41
C LYS A 317 -25.44 16.33 -16.01
N ASP A 318 -25.36 15.01 -15.84
CA ASP A 318 -26.49 14.15 -15.51
C ASP A 318 -26.91 14.33 -14.04
N ALA A 319 -25.94 14.50 -13.15
CA ALA A 319 -26.20 14.83 -11.74
C ALA A 319 -26.88 16.21 -11.60
N GLU A 320 -26.45 17.20 -12.39
CA GLU A 320 -27.09 18.52 -12.46
C GLU A 320 -28.52 18.43 -13.01
N LEU A 321 -28.74 17.61 -14.04
CA LEU A 321 -30.08 17.36 -14.58
C LEU A 321 -31.00 16.71 -13.54
N LEU A 322 -30.52 15.68 -12.82
CA LEU A 322 -31.26 15.00 -11.76
C LEU A 322 -31.67 15.99 -10.65
N LEU A 323 -30.72 16.78 -10.14
CA LEU A 323 -30.99 17.79 -9.12
C LEU A 323 -32.06 18.79 -9.59
N ARG A 324 -31.93 19.32 -10.81
CA ARG A 324 -32.84 20.33 -11.35
C ARG A 324 -34.24 19.77 -11.59
N LYS A 325 -34.37 18.57 -12.16
CA LYS A 325 -35.68 17.94 -12.40
C LYS A 325 -36.38 17.65 -11.07
N MET A 326 -35.70 16.98 -10.14
CA MET A 326 -36.28 16.68 -8.83
C MET A 326 -36.72 17.95 -8.07
N ALA A 327 -35.87 18.98 -8.05
CA ALA A 327 -36.21 20.24 -7.42
C ALA A 327 -37.39 20.96 -8.09
N SER A 328 -37.48 20.92 -9.42
CA SER A 328 -38.55 21.59 -10.15
C SER A 328 -39.91 20.94 -9.90
N MET A 329 -39.97 19.60 -9.95
CA MET A 329 -41.20 18.84 -9.69
C MET A 329 -41.75 19.06 -8.27
N ARG A 330 -40.87 19.32 -7.31
CA ARG A 330 -41.23 19.58 -5.90
C ARG A 330 -41.42 21.06 -5.56
N GLY A 331 -41.46 21.94 -6.57
CA GLY A 331 -41.64 23.37 -6.36
C GLY A 331 -40.46 24.09 -5.68
N LEU A 332 -39.30 23.44 -5.55
CA LEU A 332 -38.09 24.00 -4.93
C LEU A 332 -37.32 24.91 -5.92
N ARG A 333 -37.95 26.03 -6.29
CA ARG A 333 -37.45 26.96 -7.33
C ARG A 333 -36.02 27.45 -7.09
N ASN A 334 -35.66 27.71 -5.83
CA ASN A 334 -34.32 28.19 -5.48
C ASN A 334 -33.24 27.13 -5.79
N LEU A 335 -33.54 25.86 -5.54
CA LEU A 335 -32.64 24.74 -5.82
C LEU A 335 -32.57 24.45 -7.32
N ALA A 336 -33.72 24.49 -8.01
CA ALA A 336 -33.81 24.28 -9.46
C ALA A 336 -33.07 25.37 -10.28
N ARG A 337 -32.96 26.59 -9.75
CA ARG A 337 -32.35 27.76 -10.41
C ARG A 337 -30.92 28.06 -9.96
N LEU A 338 -30.28 27.18 -9.21
CA LEU A 338 -28.87 27.34 -8.86
C LEU A 338 -28.03 27.56 -10.12
N THR A 339 -27.01 28.42 -10.04
CA THR A 339 -26.04 28.56 -11.14
C THR A 339 -25.33 27.22 -11.33
N SER A 340 -24.89 26.89 -12.56
CA SER A 340 -24.17 25.63 -12.79
C SER A 340 -22.92 25.51 -11.91
N ARG A 341 -22.23 26.62 -11.61
CA ARG A 341 -21.11 26.61 -10.66
C ARG A 341 -21.56 26.16 -9.26
N THR A 342 -22.57 26.80 -8.68
CA THR A 342 -23.06 26.46 -7.34
C THR A 342 -23.68 25.07 -7.30
N ALA A 343 -24.43 24.67 -8.32
CA ALA A 343 -24.96 23.31 -8.44
C ALA A 343 -23.83 22.29 -8.40
N ASN A 344 -22.74 22.52 -9.10
CA ASN A 344 -21.59 21.63 -9.09
C ASN A 344 -20.85 21.59 -7.75
N GLU A 345 -20.71 22.72 -7.05
CA GLU A 345 -20.17 22.75 -5.68
C GLU A 345 -21.04 21.92 -4.71
N VAL A 346 -22.37 22.00 -4.85
CA VAL A 346 -23.34 21.19 -4.08
C VAL A 346 -23.22 19.71 -4.44
N LEU A 347 -23.22 19.37 -5.73
CA LEU A 347 -23.18 18.00 -6.23
C LEU A 347 -21.86 17.29 -5.89
N ALA A 348 -20.74 18.01 -5.90
CA ALA A 348 -19.45 17.49 -5.44
C ALA A 348 -19.52 17.06 -3.97
N ARG A 349 -20.18 17.84 -3.10
CA ARG A 349 -20.41 17.46 -1.69
C ARG A 349 -21.39 16.30 -1.50
N LEU A 350 -22.23 16.04 -2.51
CA LEU A 350 -23.12 14.89 -2.60
C LEU A 350 -22.49 13.73 -3.40
N ARG A 351 -21.19 13.84 -3.74
CA ARG A 351 -20.40 12.81 -4.44
C ARG A 351 -20.98 12.40 -5.81
N PHE A 352 -21.79 13.26 -6.42
CA PHE A 352 -22.55 12.95 -7.64
C PHE A 352 -23.36 11.62 -7.54
N SER A 353 -23.77 11.25 -6.32
CA SER A 353 -24.54 10.04 -6.04
C SER A 353 -26.05 10.29 -6.23
N PRO A 354 -26.77 9.49 -7.03
CA PRO A 354 -28.22 9.63 -7.19
C PRO A 354 -28.97 9.61 -5.86
N LEU A 355 -28.62 8.68 -4.96
CA LEU A 355 -29.26 8.60 -3.63
C LEU A 355 -28.99 9.84 -2.80
N ALA A 356 -27.76 10.36 -2.81
CA ALA A 356 -27.40 11.57 -2.05
C ALA A 356 -28.14 12.80 -2.57
N ILE A 357 -28.27 12.93 -3.90
CA ILE A 357 -29.02 14.01 -4.56
C ILE A 357 -30.49 13.93 -4.19
N ARG A 358 -31.10 12.74 -4.30
CA ARG A 358 -32.50 12.52 -3.91
C ARG A 358 -32.73 12.83 -2.43
N TRP A 359 -31.90 12.29 -1.54
CA TRP A 359 -31.99 12.55 -0.10
C TRP A 359 -31.87 14.04 0.23
N TYR A 360 -30.97 14.75 -0.44
CA TYR A 360 -30.79 16.19 -0.26
C TYR A 360 -32.05 16.98 -0.66
N VAL A 361 -32.61 16.70 -1.84
CA VAL A 361 -33.84 17.36 -2.31
C VAL A 361 -35.01 17.09 -1.36
N LEU A 362 -35.21 15.82 -0.96
CA LEU A 362 -36.28 15.42 -0.04
C LEU A 362 -36.10 16.03 1.36
N SER A 363 -34.86 16.20 1.82
CA SER A 363 -34.59 16.85 3.11
C SER A 363 -34.96 18.33 3.07
N VAL A 364 -34.64 19.02 1.97
CA VAL A 364 -34.98 20.44 1.79
C VAL A 364 -36.50 20.61 1.65
N GLU A 365 -37.17 19.72 0.92
CA GLU A 365 -38.63 19.68 0.83
C GLU A 365 -39.29 19.51 2.22
N ALA A 366 -38.74 18.65 3.07
CA ALA A 366 -39.20 18.46 4.45
C ALA A 366 -38.88 19.63 5.40
N GLY A 367 -38.35 20.75 4.88
CA GLY A 367 -38.09 21.98 5.64
C GLY A 367 -36.69 22.12 6.21
N ARG A 368 -35.76 21.19 5.89
CA ARG A 368 -34.36 21.31 6.31
C ARG A 368 -33.67 22.41 5.51
N GLU A 369 -32.88 23.25 6.19
CA GLU A 369 -32.13 24.29 5.50
C GLU A 369 -31.05 23.65 4.57
N PRO A 370 -30.94 24.10 3.29
CA PRO A 370 -30.02 23.52 2.31
C PRO A 370 -28.56 23.37 2.77
N SER A 371 -27.97 24.41 3.38
CA SER A 371 -26.59 24.34 3.86
C SER A 371 -26.41 23.35 5.02
N SER A 372 -27.43 23.20 5.87
CA SER A 372 -27.46 22.22 6.97
C SER A 372 -27.55 20.80 6.43
N ALA A 373 -28.42 20.53 5.45
CA ALA A 373 -28.56 19.22 4.84
C ALA A 373 -27.26 18.77 4.15
N LEU A 374 -26.50 19.69 3.55
CA LEU A 374 -25.19 19.40 2.97
C LEU A 374 -24.09 19.17 4.00
N ARG A 375 -24.20 19.76 5.20
CA ARG A 375 -23.22 19.59 6.29
C ARG A 375 -23.44 18.29 7.04
N ASP A 376 -24.68 17.97 7.40
CA ASP A 376 -25.01 16.81 8.20
C ASP A 376 -25.62 15.68 7.35
N GLN A 377 -24.72 14.84 6.83
CA GLN A 377 -25.03 13.66 6.01
C GLN A 377 -24.78 12.34 6.76
N ALA A 378 -24.69 12.36 8.10
CA ALA A 378 -24.21 11.22 8.88
C ALA A 378 -25.03 9.94 8.66
N GLU A 379 -26.35 10.05 8.64
CA GLU A 379 -27.24 8.89 8.40
C GLU A 379 -27.15 8.34 6.98
N LEU A 380 -27.11 9.24 5.98
CA LEU A 380 -26.91 8.86 4.57
C LEU A 380 -25.60 8.08 4.40
N ILE A 381 -24.51 8.59 4.97
CA ILE A 381 -23.19 7.94 4.90
C ILE A 381 -23.18 6.61 5.65
N ARG A 382 -23.81 6.55 6.84
CA ARG A 382 -23.97 5.30 7.59
C ARG A 382 -24.69 4.24 6.74
N PHE A 383 -25.80 4.60 6.10
CA PHE A 383 -26.55 3.70 5.23
C PHE A 383 -25.69 3.18 4.06
N CYS A 384 -24.87 4.04 3.45
CA CYS A 384 -24.02 3.68 2.31
C CYS A 384 -22.76 2.85 2.65
N VAL A 385 -22.28 2.86 3.90
CA VAL A 385 -20.97 2.26 4.23
C VAL A 385 -21.04 1.17 5.30
N LYS A 386 -21.97 1.27 6.27
CA LYS A 386 -21.97 0.46 7.50
C LYS A 386 -21.87 -1.05 7.25
N ASN A 387 -22.73 -1.62 6.42
CA ASN A 387 -22.75 -3.07 6.20
C ASN A 387 -21.45 -3.60 5.59
N VAL A 388 -20.86 -2.85 4.65
CA VAL A 388 -19.56 -3.19 4.06
C VAL A 388 -18.48 -3.11 5.13
N TYR A 389 -18.44 -2.02 5.91
CA TYR A 389 -17.45 -1.84 6.96
C TYR A 389 -17.53 -2.91 8.06
N ASP A 390 -18.75 -3.25 8.50
CA ASP A 390 -18.97 -4.23 9.57
C ASP A 390 -18.45 -5.62 9.14
N ALA A 391 -18.62 -5.99 7.87
CA ALA A 391 -18.16 -7.24 7.27
C ALA A 391 -16.65 -7.31 7.03
N LEU A 392 -15.90 -6.20 7.10
CA LEU A 392 -14.46 -6.19 6.81
C LEU A 392 -13.64 -6.99 7.82
N SER A 393 -12.57 -7.60 7.33
CA SER A 393 -11.51 -8.17 8.16
C SER A 393 -10.84 -7.13 9.08
N VAL A 394 -10.20 -7.61 10.15
CA VAL A 394 -9.44 -6.78 11.09
C VAL A 394 -8.30 -6.05 10.37
N ASN A 395 -7.62 -6.71 9.44
CA ASN A 395 -6.52 -6.13 8.65
C ASN A 395 -7.01 -5.01 7.73
N SER A 396 -8.18 -5.16 7.11
CA SER A 396 -8.81 -4.11 6.30
C SER A 396 -9.22 -2.90 7.14
N LYS A 397 -9.80 -3.12 8.34
CA LYS A 397 -10.09 -2.03 9.29
C LYS A 397 -8.81 -1.31 9.75
N HIS A 398 -7.72 -2.05 9.94
CA HIS A 398 -6.41 -1.48 10.26
C HIS A 398 -5.90 -0.57 9.14
N ILE A 399 -5.93 -1.01 7.87
CA ILE A 399 -5.53 -0.14 6.73
C ILE A 399 -6.40 1.12 6.67
N LEU A 400 -7.72 1.01 6.87
CA LEU A 400 -8.61 2.18 6.91
C LEU A 400 -8.20 3.17 8.00
N SER A 401 -7.84 2.69 9.20
CA SER A 401 -7.37 3.54 10.30
C SER A 401 -6.06 4.27 9.98
N VAL A 402 -5.16 3.62 9.23
CA VAL A 402 -3.91 4.23 8.75
C VAL A 402 -4.23 5.34 7.74
N LEU A 403 -5.01 5.04 6.70
CA LEU A 403 -5.39 6.04 5.70
C LEU A 403 -6.17 7.22 6.31
N GLU A 404 -7.06 6.97 7.28
CA GLU A 404 -7.80 8.01 8.00
C GLU A 404 -6.87 8.91 8.82
N SER A 405 -5.82 8.34 9.42
CA SER A 405 -4.88 9.11 10.25
C SER A 405 -3.96 10.00 9.42
N LEU A 406 -3.64 9.57 8.19
CA LEU A 406 -2.72 10.28 7.29
C LEU A 406 -3.44 11.35 6.45
N ASP A 407 -4.74 11.16 6.18
CA ASP A 407 -5.57 12.06 5.36
C ASP A 407 -4.97 12.39 3.97
N ARG A 408 -4.22 11.44 3.39
CA ARG A 408 -3.58 11.54 2.07
C ARG A 408 -3.53 10.20 1.35
N GLY A 409 -3.20 10.24 0.05
CA GLY A 409 -2.86 9.04 -0.72
C GLY A 409 -1.54 8.42 -0.25
N VAL A 410 -1.50 7.10 -0.22
CA VAL A 410 -0.36 6.30 0.26
C VAL A 410 -0.10 5.15 -0.71
N THR A 411 1.16 4.90 -1.04
CA THR A 411 1.53 3.76 -1.88
C THR A 411 1.36 2.43 -1.12
N PHE A 412 1.26 1.32 -1.85
CA PHE A 412 1.23 -0.02 -1.24
C PHE A 412 2.47 -0.25 -0.35
N ASP A 413 3.62 0.25 -0.80
CA ASP A 413 4.91 0.05 -0.13
C ASP A 413 5.04 0.88 1.15
N GLU A 414 4.54 2.12 1.14
CA GLU A 414 4.39 2.91 2.37
C GLU A 414 3.43 2.23 3.35
N LEU A 415 2.30 1.68 2.90
CA LEU A 415 1.40 0.92 3.78
C LEU A 415 2.09 -0.30 4.40
N ALA A 416 2.99 -0.95 3.67
CA ALA A 416 3.81 -2.04 4.21
C ALA A 416 4.77 -1.55 5.31
N VAL A 417 5.25 -0.31 5.26
CA VAL A 417 6.07 0.26 6.34
C VAL A 417 5.23 0.72 7.53
N LEU A 418 4.08 1.34 7.28
CA LEU A 418 3.24 1.96 8.30
C LEU A 418 2.42 0.93 9.09
N THR A 419 2.13 -0.21 8.47
CA THR A 419 1.44 -1.34 9.11
C THR A 419 2.44 -2.42 9.57
N ASP A 420 2.01 -3.28 10.50
CA ASP A 420 2.75 -4.50 10.88
C ASP A 420 2.25 -5.75 10.14
N LEU A 421 1.52 -5.57 9.04
CA LEU A 421 0.94 -6.68 8.28
C LEU A 421 2.00 -7.39 7.43
N THR A 422 1.84 -8.69 7.24
CA THR A 422 2.58 -9.42 6.21
C THR A 422 2.19 -8.88 4.82
N ILE A 423 3.05 -9.05 3.82
CA ILE A 423 2.77 -8.55 2.47
C ILE A 423 1.52 -9.22 1.87
N ASP A 424 1.29 -10.49 2.18
CA ASP A 424 0.11 -11.24 1.74
C ASP A 424 -1.18 -10.74 2.43
N ASP A 425 -1.13 -10.53 3.75
CA ASP A 425 -2.26 -9.97 4.50
C ASP A 425 -2.61 -8.55 4.03
N LEU A 426 -1.58 -7.72 3.81
CA LEU A 426 -1.73 -6.35 3.30
C LEU A 426 -2.38 -6.37 1.92
N ARG A 427 -1.94 -7.26 1.02
CA ARG A 427 -2.49 -7.41 -0.33
C ARG A 427 -3.94 -7.87 -0.29
N SER A 428 -4.25 -8.88 0.52
CA SER A 428 -5.62 -9.38 0.70
C SER A 428 -6.54 -8.29 1.24
N ALA A 429 -6.11 -7.56 2.27
CA ALA A 429 -6.88 -6.48 2.88
C ALA A 429 -7.07 -5.29 1.91
N ALA A 430 -6.03 -4.86 1.19
CA ALA A 430 -6.15 -3.81 0.18
C ALA A 430 -7.13 -4.21 -0.94
N GLN A 431 -7.11 -5.47 -1.39
CA GLN A 431 -8.08 -5.98 -2.37
C GLN A 431 -9.50 -6.02 -1.82
N GLU A 432 -9.69 -6.42 -0.56
CA GLU A 432 -10.99 -6.41 0.11
C GLU A 432 -11.57 -4.98 0.16
N LEU A 433 -10.77 -4.00 0.54
CA LEU A 433 -11.16 -2.58 0.56
C LEU A 433 -11.51 -2.04 -0.84
N GLY A 434 -10.72 -2.41 -1.85
CA GLY A 434 -10.97 -2.03 -3.25
C GLY A 434 -12.28 -2.64 -3.77
N ARG A 435 -12.54 -3.92 -3.48
CA ARG A 435 -13.82 -4.58 -3.82
C ARG A 435 -14.99 -3.94 -3.08
N GLY A 436 -14.78 -3.47 -1.85
CA GLY A 436 -15.72 -2.70 -1.05
C GLY A 436 -16.00 -1.28 -1.55
N SER A 437 -15.26 -0.77 -2.55
CA SER A 437 -15.29 0.63 -2.96
C SER A 437 -15.01 1.62 -1.81
N LEU A 438 -14.26 1.17 -0.79
CA LEU A 438 -13.88 2.00 0.37
C LEU A 438 -12.57 2.73 0.16
N VAL A 439 -11.76 2.26 -0.79
CA VAL A 439 -10.54 2.92 -1.23
C VAL A 439 -10.60 3.18 -2.73
N VAL A 440 -9.87 4.21 -3.16
CA VAL A 440 -9.71 4.58 -4.57
C VAL A 440 -8.23 4.49 -4.91
N HIS A 441 -7.94 3.89 -6.07
CA HIS A 441 -6.60 3.93 -6.64
C HIS A 441 -6.49 5.17 -7.52
N GLN A 442 -5.56 6.04 -7.17
CA GLN A 442 -5.23 7.24 -7.94
C GLN A 442 -3.87 7.04 -8.60
N PRO A 443 -3.70 7.46 -9.87
CA PRO A 443 -2.37 7.52 -10.45
C PRO A 443 -1.48 8.45 -9.63
N ASP A 444 -0.19 8.16 -9.58
CA ASP A 444 0.75 9.00 -8.85
C ASP A 444 0.70 10.45 -9.38
N PRO A 445 0.51 11.47 -8.53
CA PRO A 445 0.49 12.87 -8.94
C PRO A 445 1.77 13.32 -9.65
N GLN A 446 2.90 12.65 -9.38
CA GLN A 446 4.19 12.94 -10.00
C GLN A 446 4.46 12.13 -11.28
N GLY A 447 3.49 11.33 -11.74
CA GLY A 447 3.60 10.52 -12.94
C GLY A 447 4.39 9.21 -12.76
N GLY A 448 4.66 8.80 -11.51
CA GLY A 448 5.23 7.50 -11.21
C GLY A 448 4.29 6.34 -11.57
N LEU A 449 4.88 5.16 -11.73
CA LEU A 449 4.16 3.92 -12.06
C LEU A 449 3.31 3.39 -10.88
N ALA A 450 3.63 3.78 -9.65
CA ALA A 450 2.99 3.28 -8.44
C ALA A 450 1.66 4.00 -8.15
N SER A 451 0.53 3.28 -8.18
CA SER A 451 -0.76 3.87 -7.79
C SER A 451 -0.80 4.18 -6.29
N GLN A 452 -1.35 5.33 -5.94
CA GLN A 452 -1.66 5.68 -4.55
C GLN A 452 -3.04 5.16 -4.16
N ILE A 453 -3.17 4.69 -2.92
CA ILE A 453 -4.41 4.25 -2.30
C ILE A 453 -4.87 5.35 -1.34
N SER A 454 -6.11 5.79 -1.49
CA SER A 454 -6.75 6.76 -0.59
C SER A 454 -8.17 6.34 -0.23
N LEU A 455 -8.73 6.88 0.84
CA LEU A 455 -10.11 6.61 1.22
C LEU A 455 -11.07 7.18 0.16
N SER A 456 -12.15 6.44 -0.13
CA SER A 456 -13.28 7.00 -0.87
C SER A 456 -13.95 8.11 -0.03
N ALA A 457 -14.62 9.06 -0.69
CA ALA A 457 -15.24 10.18 0.00
C ALA A 457 -16.27 9.73 1.05
N ALA A 458 -17.04 8.68 0.76
CA ALA A 458 -17.97 8.13 1.74
C ALA A 458 -17.27 7.39 2.88
N ALA A 459 -16.20 6.64 2.60
CA ALA A 459 -15.43 5.98 3.66
C ALA A 459 -14.78 7.00 4.61
N SER A 460 -14.18 8.07 4.08
CA SER A 460 -13.59 9.16 4.88
C SER A 460 -14.62 9.83 5.79
N LEU A 461 -15.82 10.15 5.26
CA LEU A 461 -16.90 10.73 6.06
C LEU A 461 -17.45 9.74 7.09
N PHE A 462 -17.54 8.46 6.75
CA PHE A 462 -18.03 7.42 7.66
C PHE A 462 -17.10 7.23 8.85
N LEU A 463 -15.79 7.08 8.60
CA LEU A 463 -14.78 6.82 9.63
C LEU A 463 -14.70 7.95 10.67
N ARG A 464 -14.92 9.21 10.28
CA ARG A 464 -15.01 10.36 11.19
C ARG A 464 -16.07 10.20 12.29
N THR A 465 -17.06 9.34 12.08
CA THR A 465 -18.18 9.10 13.02
C THR A 465 -18.06 7.77 13.78
N GLN A 466 -17.09 6.93 13.43
CA GLN A 466 -16.92 5.61 14.03
C GLN A 466 -15.84 5.64 15.12
N PRO A 467 -15.97 4.78 16.15
CA PRO A 467 -14.85 4.52 17.04
C PRO A 467 -13.70 3.90 16.26
N ARG A 468 -12.49 4.39 16.49
CA ARG A 468 -11.28 3.87 15.84
C ARG A 468 -11.02 2.42 16.26
N VAL A 469 -10.56 1.62 15.31
CA VAL A 469 -10.16 0.23 15.49
C VAL A 469 -8.69 0.10 15.10
N GLY A 470 -7.84 -0.34 16.03
CA GLY A 470 -6.39 -0.51 15.78
C GLY A 470 -5.51 0.45 16.60
N PRO A 471 -4.24 0.65 16.19
CA PRO A 471 -3.29 1.54 16.88
C PRO A 471 -3.79 2.99 16.90
N SER A 472 -3.28 3.77 17.87
CA SER A 472 -3.72 5.16 18.00
C SER A 472 -3.26 6.00 16.81
N ALA A 473 -3.98 7.10 16.54
CA ALA A 473 -3.55 8.09 15.54
C ALA A 473 -2.10 8.55 15.78
N ALA A 474 -1.74 8.72 17.05
CA ALA A 474 -0.42 9.16 17.46
C ALA A 474 0.66 8.12 17.10
N ASP A 475 0.37 6.82 17.24
CA ASP A 475 1.32 5.76 16.89
C ASP A 475 1.55 5.72 15.38
N ILE A 476 0.50 5.87 14.57
CA ILE A 476 0.59 5.87 13.10
C ILE A 476 1.40 7.08 12.64
N LEU A 477 1.10 8.27 13.16
CA LEU A 477 1.85 9.50 12.84
C LEU A 477 3.29 9.43 13.32
N ALA A 478 3.57 8.78 14.46
CA ALA A 478 4.93 8.56 14.93
C ALA A 478 5.72 7.61 14.00
N ARG A 479 5.07 6.58 13.44
CA ARG A 479 5.67 5.70 12.43
C ARG A 479 5.95 6.46 11.13
N GLU A 480 5.03 7.32 10.68
CA GLU A 480 5.25 8.17 9.51
C GLU A 480 6.41 9.14 9.72
N ASP A 481 6.47 9.82 10.86
CA ASP A 481 7.59 10.71 11.21
C ASP A 481 8.93 9.97 11.28
N ALA A 482 8.94 8.75 11.84
CA ALA A 482 10.13 7.90 11.86
C ALA A 482 10.57 7.49 10.44
N TYR A 483 9.63 7.20 9.55
CA TYR A 483 9.88 6.91 8.14
C TYR A 483 10.47 8.11 7.41
N ILE A 484 9.88 9.30 7.55
CA ILE A 484 10.36 10.55 6.93
C ILE A 484 11.77 10.89 7.43
N LYS A 485 11.98 10.89 8.76
CA LYS A 485 13.31 11.13 9.36
C LYS A 485 14.33 10.09 8.94
N SER A 486 13.90 8.85 8.69
CA SER A 486 14.78 7.82 8.14
C SER A 486 15.27 8.21 6.74
N ALA A 487 14.38 8.65 5.85
CA ALA A 487 14.77 9.06 4.50
C ALA A 487 15.77 10.24 4.53
N GLU A 488 15.56 11.24 5.40
CA GLU A 488 16.50 12.35 5.57
C GLU A 488 17.88 11.89 6.06
N ARG A 489 17.91 11.06 7.10
CA ARG A 489 19.16 10.50 7.62
C ARG A 489 19.88 9.64 6.58
N ARG A 490 19.14 8.89 5.75
CA ARG A 490 19.71 8.09 4.66
C ARG A 490 20.44 8.99 3.66
N ARG A 491 19.83 10.11 3.22
CA ARG A 491 20.47 11.08 2.33
C ARG A 491 21.72 11.68 2.95
N ALA A 492 21.66 12.00 4.24
CA ALA A 492 22.82 12.50 4.98
C ALA A 492 23.94 11.44 5.08
N ASP A 493 23.60 10.18 5.35
CA ASP A 493 24.56 9.07 5.41
C ASP A 493 25.25 8.85 4.05
N GLU A 494 24.48 8.88 2.97
CA GLU A 494 24.97 8.75 1.58
C GLU A 494 25.91 9.91 1.19
N ALA A 495 25.58 11.15 1.57
CA ALA A 495 26.42 12.32 1.33
C ALA A 495 27.69 12.35 2.21
N ALA A 496 27.61 11.88 3.46
CA ALA A 496 28.71 11.95 4.41
C ALA A 496 29.74 10.83 4.19
N ARG A 497 29.30 9.58 4.00
CA ARG A 497 30.20 8.42 3.88
C ARG A 497 29.69 7.43 2.84
N GLY A 498 29.95 7.74 1.56
CA GLY A 498 29.47 6.96 0.42
C GLY A 498 29.60 5.44 0.61
N MET A 499 30.76 4.92 1.00
CA MET A 499 30.97 3.45 1.13
C MET A 499 30.73 2.87 2.53
N GLY A 500 30.02 3.60 3.41
CA GLY A 500 29.67 3.09 4.73
C GLY A 500 28.71 1.88 4.66
N PRO A 501 28.85 0.88 5.54
CA PRO A 501 27.98 -0.31 5.51
C PRO A 501 26.51 0.01 5.80
N ASN A 502 26.25 1.10 6.54
CA ASN A 502 24.91 1.55 6.91
C ASN A 502 24.22 2.40 5.82
N VAL A 503 24.93 2.73 4.74
CA VAL A 503 24.35 3.48 3.62
C VAL A 503 23.50 2.51 2.80
N VAL A 504 22.26 2.91 2.55
CA VAL A 504 21.30 2.20 1.71
C VAL A 504 20.86 3.18 0.63
N ARG A 505 21.05 2.84 -0.65
CA ARG A 505 20.82 3.73 -1.79
C ARG A 505 19.52 3.44 -2.50
N VAL A 506 18.83 4.46 -2.96
CA VAL A 506 17.55 4.31 -3.67
C VAL A 506 17.71 4.64 -5.15
N ARG A 507 17.07 3.90 -6.05
CA ARG A 507 17.03 4.20 -7.49
C ARG A 507 16.00 5.28 -7.81
N GLY A 508 14.92 5.29 -7.03
CA GLY A 508 13.80 6.22 -7.14
C GLY A 508 12.95 6.22 -5.86
N PRO A 509 11.87 7.02 -5.83
CA PRO A 509 10.96 7.10 -4.67
C PRO A 509 10.37 5.75 -4.25
N GLU A 510 10.20 4.81 -5.18
CA GLU A 510 9.68 3.46 -4.95
C GLU A 510 10.56 2.58 -4.04
N ASP A 511 11.86 2.86 -3.99
CA ASP A 511 12.79 2.11 -3.13
C ASP A 511 12.80 2.65 -1.68
N GLU A 512 12.31 3.88 -1.41
CA GLU A 512 12.40 4.52 -0.10
C GLU A 512 11.73 3.71 1.04
N PRO A 513 10.53 3.12 0.87
CA PRO A 513 9.93 2.26 1.89
C PRO A 513 10.77 1.01 2.18
N THR A 514 11.32 0.38 1.14
CA THR A 514 12.18 -0.80 1.29
C THR A 514 13.50 -0.43 1.95
N ALA A 515 14.10 0.69 1.56
CA ALA A 515 15.33 1.22 2.14
C ALA A 515 15.16 1.53 3.64
N HIS A 516 13.99 2.02 4.06
CA HIS A 516 13.68 2.21 5.47
C HIS A 516 13.73 0.88 6.24
N LEU A 517 13.10 -0.19 5.74
CA LEU A 517 13.16 -1.52 6.35
C LEU A 517 14.60 -2.04 6.46
N LEU A 518 15.41 -1.86 5.42
CA LEU A 518 16.82 -2.26 5.42
C LEU A 518 17.66 -1.48 6.45
N ARG A 519 17.39 -0.19 6.63
CA ARG A 519 18.06 0.61 7.66
C ARG A 519 17.67 0.20 9.08
N LEU A 520 16.39 -0.15 9.29
CA LEU A 520 15.96 -0.77 10.55
C LEU A 520 16.69 -2.10 10.75
N ALA A 521 16.78 -2.94 9.72
CA ALA A 521 17.48 -4.22 9.80
C ALA A 521 18.97 -4.06 10.18
N LEU A 522 19.67 -3.09 9.59
CA LEU A 522 21.05 -2.76 9.93
C LEU A 522 21.19 -2.26 11.37
N SER A 523 20.24 -1.46 11.84
CA SER A 523 20.20 -0.98 13.24
C SER A 523 20.01 -2.12 14.24
N HIS A 524 19.11 -3.07 13.97
CA HIS A 524 18.91 -4.26 14.80
C HIS A 524 20.12 -5.19 14.77
N SER A 525 20.72 -5.42 13.60
CA SER A 525 21.97 -6.19 13.45
C SER A 525 23.11 -5.60 14.29
N LYS A 526 23.28 -4.28 14.27
CA LYS A 526 24.30 -3.59 15.10
C LYS A 526 24.10 -3.80 16.60
N ARG A 527 22.87 -4.03 17.06
CA ARG A 527 22.53 -4.31 18.47
C ARG A 527 22.62 -5.80 18.84
N GLY A 528 22.93 -6.67 17.88
CA GLY A 528 22.96 -8.13 18.07
C GLY A 528 21.60 -8.82 17.94
N ASP A 529 20.54 -8.11 17.55
CA ASP A 529 19.21 -8.68 17.30
C ASP A 529 19.11 -9.20 15.85
N THR A 530 19.71 -10.37 15.63
CA THR A 530 19.80 -10.99 14.30
C THR A 530 18.44 -11.48 13.80
N GLU A 531 17.54 -11.90 14.69
CA GLU A 531 16.23 -12.45 14.31
C GLU A 531 15.33 -11.37 13.70
N THR A 532 15.18 -10.22 14.39
CA THR A 532 14.39 -9.10 13.89
C THR A 532 15.02 -8.48 12.65
N SER A 533 16.36 -8.38 12.61
CA SER A 533 17.09 -7.93 11.42
C SER A 533 16.76 -8.80 10.20
N ARG A 534 16.76 -10.12 10.35
CA ARG A 534 16.42 -11.05 9.26
C ARG A 534 14.96 -10.93 8.84
N ALA A 535 14.03 -10.86 9.79
CA ALA A 535 12.61 -10.68 9.49
C ALA A 535 12.33 -9.39 8.69
N LEU A 536 13.02 -8.29 9.03
CA LEU A 536 12.93 -7.02 8.28
C LEU A 536 13.51 -7.14 6.86
N ILE A 537 14.61 -7.87 6.68
CA ILE A 537 15.20 -8.15 5.36
C ILE A 537 14.26 -9.02 4.51
N ASP A 538 13.66 -10.05 5.10
CA ASP A 538 12.73 -10.94 4.39
C ASP A 538 11.46 -10.18 3.98
N ARG A 539 10.98 -9.28 4.84
CA ARG A 539 9.88 -8.35 4.52
C ARG A 539 10.26 -7.38 3.39
N ALA A 540 11.45 -6.80 3.45
CA ALA A 540 11.98 -5.94 2.39
C ALA A 540 12.09 -6.68 1.04
N ARG A 541 12.52 -7.95 1.06
CA ARG A 541 12.61 -8.81 -0.13
C ARG A 541 11.25 -9.17 -0.70
N ALA A 542 10.26 -9.45 0.15
CA ALA A 542 8.89 -9.71 -0.30
C ALA A 542 8.23 -8.47 -0.92
N LEU A 543 8.62 -7.27 -0.48
CA LEU A 543 8.12 -6.00 -1.01
C LEU A 543 8.75 -5.63 -2.35
N ASN A 544 10.09 -5.68 -2.44
CA ASN A 544 10.85 -5.26 -3.61
C ASN A 544 11.97 -6.29 -3.92
N PRO A 545 11.64 -7.37 -4.65
CA PRO A 545 12.54 -8.50 -4.85
C PRO A 545 13.73 -8.18 -5.77
N ASP A 546 13.57 -7.23 -6.69
CA ASP A 546 14.59 -6.84 -7.67
C ASP A 546 15.54 -5.74 -7.16
N TYR A 547 15.30 -5.23 -5.96
CA TYR A 547 16.14 -4.20 -5.35
C TYR A 547 17.44 -4.80 -4.81
N TRP A 548 18.55 -4.47 -5.47
CA TRP A 548 19.87 -5.04 -5.20
C TRP A 548 20.41 -4.75 -3.79
N GLU A 549 20.04 -3.60 -3.21
CA GLU A 549 20.41 -3.24 -1.84
C GLU A 549 19.86 -4.22 -0.80
N THR A 550 18.71 -4.84 -1.06
CA THR A 550 18.14 -5.86 -0.18
C THR A 550 19.12 -7.02 0.02
N ASP A 551 19.67 -7.54 -1.06
CA ASP A 551 20.62 -8.66 -0.99
C ASP A 551 22.01 -8.21 -0.54
N ARG A 552 22.45 -6.98 -0.85
CA ARG A 552 23.71 -6.43 -0.33
C ARG A 552 23.65 -6.29 1.20
N VAL A 553 22.56 -5.74 1.74
CA VAL A 553 22.34 -5.60 3.18
C VAL A 553 22.21 -6.97 3.84
N ALA A 554 21.47 -7.90 3.22
CA ALA A 554 21.39 -9.27 3.70
C ALA A 554 22.76 -9.94 3.79
N ALA A 555 23.60 -9.77 2.77
CA ALA A 555 24.96 -10.29 2.74
C ALA A 555 25.84 -9.68 3.84
N PHE A 556 25.73 -8.37 4.07
CA PHE A 556 26.47 -7.69 5.14
C PHE A 556 26.07 -8.20 6.54
N VAL A 557 24.76 -8.39 6.78
CA VAL A 557 24.25 -8.94 8.04
C VAL A 557 24.67 -10.41 8.21
N ALA A 558 24.63 -11.21 7.15
CA ALA A 558 25.10 -12.60 7.17
C ALA A 558 26.61 -12.69 7.48
N SER A 559 27.43 -11.85 6.83
CA SER A 559 28.87 -11.74 7.06
C SER A 559 29.18 -11.39 8.52
N SER A 560 28.49 -10.37 9.06
CA SER A 560 28.65 -9.91 10.45
C SER A 560 28.20 -10.96 11.47
N SER A 561 27.30 -11.86 11.09
CA SER A 561 26.80 -12.97 11.91
C SER A 561 27.63 -14.27 11.74
N GLY A 562 28.74 -14.23 11.01
CA GLY A 562 29.61 -15.39 10.79
C GLY A 562 29.14 -16.39 9.72
N ARG A 563 28.05 -16.10 9.00
CA ARG A 563 27.51 -16.94 7.91
C ARG A 563 28.21 -16.59 6.60
N ARG A 564 29.49 -16.99 6.49
CA ARG A 564 30.41 -16.48 5.46
C ARG A 564 30.05 -16.90 4.03
N GLU A 565 29.73 -18.17 3.80
CA GLU A 565 29.35 -18.70 2.46
C GLU A 565 28.03 -18.12 1.96
N GLU A 566 27.06 -17.97 2.87
CA GLU A 566 25.77 -17.36 2.55
C GLU A 566 25.95 -15.90 2.11
N ALA A 567 26.83 -15.15 2.79
CA ALA A 567 27.14 -13.77 2.42
C ALA A 567 27.72 -13.67 0.99
N VAL A 568 28.58 -14.60 0.57
CA VAL A 568 29.10 -14.63 -0.82
C VAL A 568 27.96 -14.82 -1.81
N THR A 569 27.05 -15.76 -1.53
CA THR A 569 25.89 -16.04 -2.38
C THR A 569 24.97 -14.83 -2.50
N LEU A 570 24.68 -14.17 -1.38
CA LEU A 570 23.84 -12.96 -1.34
C LEU A 570 24.49 -11.77 -2.05
N TYR A 571 25.80 -11.53 -1.87
CA TYR A 571 26.50 -10.49 -2.61
C TYR A 571 26.51 -10.75 -4.12
N LYS A 572 26.70 -12.01 -4.55
CA LYS A 572 26.58 -12.38 -5.97
C LYS A 572 25.16 -12.15 -6.50
N SER A 573 24.13 -12.48 -5.72
CA SER A 573 22.73 -12.15 -6.06
C SER A 573 22.51 -10.65 -6.23
N ALA A 574 23.02 -9.84 -5.29
CA ALA A 574 22.97 -8.38 -5.38
C ALA A 574 23.66 -7.86 -6.65
N LEU A 575 24.80 -8.47 -7.04
CA LEU A 575 25.56 -8.07 -8.23
C LEU A 575 24.80 -8.39 -9.52
N VAL A 576 24.02 -9.48 -9.55
CA VAL A 576 23.15 -9.84 -10.68
C VAL A 576 21.98 -8.86 -10.79
N LYS A 577 21.40 -8.43 -9.65
CA LYS A 577 20.27 -7.50 -9.62
C LYS A 577 20.65 -6.05 -9.92
N ALA A 578 21.89 -5.65 -9.58
CA ALA A 578 22.43 -4.35 -9.91
C ALA A 578 22.49 -4.17 -11.44
N GLN A 579 21.85 -3.12 -11.96
CA GLN A 579 21.76 -2.87 -13.40
C GLN A 579 22.79 -1.83 -13.83
N ALA A 580 22.90 -0.73 -13.09
CA ALA A 580 23.82 0.35 -13.41
C ALA A 580 25.28 -0.03 -13.07
N PRO A 581 26.27 0.47 -13.84
CA PRO A 581 27.69 0.23 -13.55
C PRO A 581 28.08 0.63 -12.13
N GLU A 582 27.57 1.76 -11.64
CA GLU A 582 27.84 2.26 -10.30
C GLU A 582 27.30 1.32 -9.21
N GLU A 583 26.08 0.80 -9.37
CA GLU A 583 25.48 -0.18 -8.45
C GLU A 583 26.34 -1.45 -8.36
N LYS A 584 26.77 -1.96 -9.52
CA LYS A 584 27.64 -3.15 -9.59
C LYS A 584 28.97 -2.90 -8.90
N ALA A 585 29.56 -1.72 -9.11
CA ALA A 585 30.80 -1.32 -8.47
C ALA A 585 30.67 -1.24 -6.94
N ILE A 586 29.54 -0.73 -6.44
CA ILE A 586 29.24 -0.69 -5.00
C ILE A 586 29.13 -2.10 -4.44
N VAL A 587 28.37 -2.99 -5.08
CA VAL A 587 28.25 -4.39 -4.62
C VAL A 587 29.62 -5.09 -4.66
N ALA A 588 30.39 -4.88 -5.73
CA ALA A 588 31.73 -5.44 -5.89
C ALA A 588 32.69 -4.97 -4.79
N TYR A 589 32.61 -3.71 -4.36
CA TYR A 589 33.38 -3.18 -3.23
C TYR A 589 33.14 -3.98 -1.94
N PHE A 590 31.87 -4.21 -1.59
CA PHE A 590 31.51 -4.96 -0.39
C PHE A 590 31.86 -6.45 -0.50
N LEU A 591 31.62 -7.06 -1.67
CA LEU A 591 32.00 -8.45 -1.94
C LEU A 591 33.51 -8.66 -1.82
N ALA A 592 34.32 -7.76 -2.42
CA ALA A 592 35.77 -7.81 -2.31
C ALA A 592 36.23 -7.72 -0.85
N GLY A 593 35.62 -6.84 -0.06
CA GLY A 593 35.91 -6.71 1.36
C GLY A 593 35.60 -7.97 2.16
N HIS A 594 34.48 -8.64 1.86
CA HIS A 594 34.11 -9.91 2.49
C HIS A 594 35.08 -11.03 2.10
N LEU A 595 35.39 -11.18 0.80
CA LEU A 595 36.32 -12.20 0.30
C LEU A 595 37.73 -12.02 0.90
N ALA A 596 38.25 -10.80 0.90
CA ALA A 596 39.59 -10.53 1.40
C ALA A 596 39.72 -10.73 2.93
N ARG A 597 38.75 -10.24 3.71
CA ARG A 597 38.87 -10.18 5.18
C ARG A 597 38.21 -11.33 5.93
N ALA A 598 37.07 -11.82 5.45
CA ALA A 598 36.31 -12.86 6.13
C ALA A 598 36.56 -14.26 5.54
N MET A 599 36.74 -14.36 4.22
CA MET A 599 37.09 -15.62 3.54
C MET A 599 38.60 -15.85 3.42
N HIS A 600 39.41 -14.78 3.50
CA HIS A 600 40.85 -14.82 3.24
C HIS A 600 41.21 -15.27 1.80
N GLU A 601 40.32 -15.00 0.85
CA GLU A 601 40.46 -15.36 -0.57
C GLU A 601 40.85 -14.13 -1.40
N LEU A 602 42.12 -13.72 -1.30
CA LEU A 602 42.60 -12.48 -1.89
C LEU A 602 42.53 -12.47 -3.42
N GLU A 603 42.89 -13.59 -4.06
CA GLU A 603 42.87 -13.74 -5.53
C GLU A 603 41.45 -13.55 -6.10
N LEU A 604 40.44 -14.01 -5.37
CA LEU A 604 39.04 -13.83 -5.76
C LEU A 604 38.52 -12.43 -5.44
N ALA A 605 39.06 -11.75 -4.43
CA ALA A 605 38.68 -10.39 -4.06
C ALA A 605 39.18 -9.33 -5.04
N LEU A 606 40.39 -9.49 -5.58
CA LEU A 606 41.06 -8.48 -6.41
C LEU A 606 40.27 -8.06 -7.66
N PRO A 607 39.71 -8.97 -8.49
CA PRO A 607 38.91 -8.57 -9.65
C PRO A 607 37.73 -7.67 -9.29
N TYR A 608 37.06 -7.93 -8.17
CA TYR A 608 35.95 -7.12 -7.69
C TYR A 608 36.42 -5.76 -7.14
N ALA A 609 37.55 -5.72 -6.42
CA ALA A 609 38.13 -4.47 -5.95
C ALA A 609 38.60 -3.56 -7.09
N VAL A 610 39.18 -4.14 -8.16
CA VAL A 610 39.57 -3.43 -9.38
C VAL A 610 38.34 -2.86 -10.07
N MET A 611 37.30 -3.69 -10.29
CA MET A 611 36.03 -3.23 -10.88
C MET A 611 35.42 -2.07 -10.10
N ALA A 612 35.39 -2.18 -8.76
CA ALA A 612 34.84 -1.14 -7.90
C ALA A 612 35.59 0.19 -8.06
N HIS A 613 36.93 0.16 -7.99
CA HIS A 613 37.75 1.37 -8.07
C HIS A 613 37.73 2.01 -9.47
N GLN A 614 37.73 1.20 -10.54
CA GLN A 614 37.69 1.70 -11.92
C GLN A 614 36.44 2.54 -12.21
N ILE A 615 35.30 2.20 -11.60
CA ILE A 615 34.03 2.88 -11.83
C ILE A 615 33.82 4.03 -10.84
N LEU A 616 34.10 3.80 -9.55
CA LEU A 616 33.74 4.75 -8.49
C LEU A 616 34.83 5.77 -8.17
N GLN A 617 36.10 5.43 -8.41
CA GLN A 617 37.27 6.31 -8.22
C GLN A 617 37.27 7.12 -6.92
N SER A 618 36.81 6.51 -5.82
CA SER A 618 36.71 7.16 -4.52
C SER A 618 37.86 6.75 -3.60
N GLY A 619 38.20 7.61 -2.63
CA GLY A 619 39.24 7.31 -1.64
C GLY A 619 39.00 6.00 -0.86
N ASP A 620 37.74 5.64 -0.58
CA ASP A 620 37.40 4.35 0.06
C ASP A 620 37.77 3.14 -0.83
N THR A 621 37.54 3.25 -2.15
CA THR A 621 37.86 2.19 -3.12
C THR A 621 39.35 2.11 -3.40
N ALA A 622 40.04 3.25 -3.47
CA ALA A 622 41.50 3.34 -3.59
C ALA A 622 42.18 2.71 -2.37
N LEU A 623 41.72 3.07 -1.15
CA LEU A 623 42.19 2.50 0.11
C LEU A 623 42.05 0.96 0.13
N SER A 624 40.89 0.45 -0.28
CA SER A 624 40.62 -0.99 -0.25
C SER A 624 41.44 -1.74 -1.29
N LEU A 625 41.46 -1.29 -2.54
CA LEU A 625 42.25 -1.91 -3.61
C LEU A 625 43.75 -1.84 -3.30
N GLY A 626 44.25 -0.68 -2.86
CA GLY A 626 45.65 -0.49 -2.47
C GLY A 626 46.05 -1.45 -1.36
N THR A 627 45.21 -1.58 -0.32
CA THR A 627 45.43 -2.55 0.76
C THR A 627 45.50 -3.99 0.24
N TYR A 628 44.60 -4.39 -0.66
CA TYR A 628 44.58 -5.75 -1.21
C TYR A 628 45.77 -6.04 -2.13
N ARG A 629 46.21 -5.07 -2.93
CA ARG A 629 47.43 -5.17 -3.75
C ARG A 629 48.68 -5.34 -2.89
N VAL A 630 48.79 -4.58 -1.82
CA VAL A 630 49.87 -4.75 -0.82
C VAL A 630 49.84 -6.14 -0.20
N TRP A 631 48.65 -6.67 0.12
CA TRP A 631 48.52 -8.05 0.62
C TRP A 631 48.91 -9.09 -0.45
N ASN A 632 48.75 -8.77 -1.74
CA ASN A 632 49.15 -9.59 -2.87
C ASN A 632 50.62 -9.41 -3.28
N ARG A 633 51.40 -8.62 -2.51
CA ARG A 633 52.81 -8.25 -2.80
C ARG A 633 53.00 -7.35 -4.04
N GLU A 634 51.95 -6.70 -4.51
CA GLU A 634 51.98 -5.62 -5.53
C GLU A 634 52.19 -4.27 -4.82
N PHE A 635 53.40 -4.05 -4.30
CA PHE A 635 53.66 -2.95 -3.37
C PHE A 635 53.64 -1.57 -4.03
N GLU A 636 54.23 -1.42 -5.22
CA GLU A 636 54.32 -0.12 -5.91
C GLU A 636 52.93 0.39 -6.29
N GLU A 637 52.13 -0.43 -6.96
CA GLU A 637 50.80 -0.05 -7.37
C GLU A 637 49.83 0.06 -6.18
N GLY A 638 50.01 -0.79 -5.17
CA GLY A 638 49.23 -0.73 -3.95
C GLY A 638 49.48 0.57 -3.17
N GLN A 639 50.72 1.02 -3.11
CA GLN A 639 51.09 2.24 -2.41
C GLN A 639 50.60 3.50 -3.11
N ALA A 640 50.72 3.58 -4.45
CA ALA A 640 50.19 4.71 -5.21
C ALA A 640 48.69 4.92 -4.96
N LEU A 641 47.92 3.84 -4.83
CA LEU A 641 46.50 3.89 -4.49
C LEU A 641 46.23 4.33 -3.04
N LEU A 642 47.11 3.99 -2.09
CA LEU A 642 46.99 4.42 -0.69
C LEU A 642 47.34 5.90 -0.52
N GLU A 643 48.30 6.39 -1.30
CA GLU A 643 48.64 7.83 -1.39
C GLU A 643 47.46 8.62 -1.99
N ASP A 644 46.90 8.15 -3.11
CA ASP A 644 45.69 8.74 -3.71
C ASP A 644 44.49 8.72 -2.73
N ALA A 645 44.35 7.66 -1.94
CA ALA A 645 43.33 7.59 -0.90
C ALA A 645 43.53 8.64 0.20
N LEU A 646 44.77 9.00 0.56
CA LEU A 646 45.05 10.03 1.56
C LEU A 646 44.68 11.43 1.08
N ASP A 647 44.91 11.71 -0.20
CA ASP A 647 44.60 13.02 -0.79
C ASP A 647 43.09 13.23 -1.01
N SER A 648 42.32 12.14 -1.10
CA SER A 648 40.89 12.15 -1.45
C SER A 648 39.92 11.86 -0.28
N THR A 649 40.41 11.52 0.92
CA THR A 649 39.56 11.10 2.06
C THR A 649 39.24 12.22 3.07
N GLN A 650 38.03 12.16 3.66
CA GLN A 650 37.63 13.00 4.79
C GLN A 650 38.38 12.64 6.10
N GLU A 651 38.43 13.56 7.08
CA GLU A 651 39.23 13.47 8.32
C GLU A 651 39.19 12.11 9.06
N LYS A 652 38.04 11.42 9.11
CA LYS A 652 37.91 10.14 9.84
C LYS A 652 38.43 8.91 9.09
N THR A 653 38.39 8.92 7.75
CA THR A 653 38.90 7.81 6.92
C THR A 653 40.38 8.00 6.60
N TRP A 654 40.83 9.26 6.65
CA TRP A 654 42.22 9.65 6.45
C TRP A 654 43.20 8.90 7.37
N LEU A 655 42.89 8.79 8.67
CA LEU A 655 43.76 8.06 9.61
C LEU A 655 43.88 6.57 9.28
N ILE A 656 42.80 5.97 8.75
CA ILE A 656 42.80 4.58 8.30
C ILE A 656 43.70 4.44 7.06
N ALA A 657 43.57 5.36 6.09
CA ALA A 657 44.44 5.39 4.92
C ALA A 657 45.91 5.57 5.28
N LEU A 658 46.21 6.47 6.24
CA LEU A 658 47.57 6.68 6.73
C LEU A 658 48.13 5.43 7.39
N THR A 659 47.33 4.77 8.22
CA THR A 659 47.74 3.52 8.88
C THR A 659 48.02 2.44 7.83
N SER A 660 47.15 2.27 6.84
CA SER A 660 47.36 1.34 5.73
C SER A 660 48.62 1.66 4.91
N LEU A 661 48.94 2.95 4.69
CA LEU A 661 50.16 3.37 4.00
C LEU A 661 51.42 3.05 4.82
N VAL A 662 51.40 3.27 6.14
CA VAL A 662 52.52 2.86 7.00
C VAL A 662 52.67 1.34 7.00
N GLU A 663 51.57 0.60 7.06
CA GLU A 663 51.57 -0.86 6.96
C GLU A 663 52.05 -1.37 5.60
N SER A 664 51.83 -0.63 4.50
CA SER A 664 52.33 -1.04 3.18
C SER A 664 53.84 -0.95 3.09
N TRP A 665 54.45 0.14 3.59
CA TRP A 665 55.90 0.26 3.70
C TRP A 665 56.52 -0.82 4.57
N ARG A 666 55.88 -1.10 5.72
CA ARG A 666 56.26 -2.16 6.64
C ARG A 666 56.27 -3.54 5.96
N ARG A 667 55.18 -3.90 5.25
CA ARG A 667 55.07 -5.18 4.53
C ARG A 667 56.06 -5.29 3.37
N TRP A 668 56.33 -4.19 2.68
CA TRP A 668 57.34 -4.15 1.61
C TRP A 668 58.74 -4.41 2.19
N ALA A 669 59.07 -3.77 3.32
CA ALA A 669 60.33 -4.01 4.01
C ALA A 669 60.50 -5.48 4.44
N GLU A 670 59.43 -6.11 4.95
CA GLU A 670 59.47 -7.55 5.27
C GLU A 670 59.76 -8.42 4.04
N ALA A 671 59.08 -8.16 2.93
CA ALA A 671 59.29 -8.91 1.69
C ALA A 671 60.70 -8.72 1.12
N ASP A 672 61.26 -7.50 1.19
CA ASP A 672 62.65 -7.24 0.80
C ASP A 672 63.65 -7.97 1.71
N LEU A 673 63.36 -8.05 3.01
CA LEU A 673 64.20 -8.78 3.95
C LEU A 673 64.14 -10.30 3.72
N GLU A 674 62.95 -10.84 3.44
CA GLU A 674 62.75 -12.24 2.99
C GLU A 674 63.55 -12.53 1.71
N GLY A 675 63.57 -11.57 0.77
CA GLY A 675 64.33 -11.62 -0.48
C GLY A 675 65.83 -11.29 -0.34
N HIS A 676 66.36 -11.24 0.88
CA HIS A 676 67.77 -10.92 1.19
C HIS A 676 68.25 -9.53 0.72
N ARG A 677 67.34 -8.57 0.53
CA ARG A 677 67.64 -7.17 0.20
C ARG A 677 67.56 -6.30 1.45
N ALA A 678 68.46 -6.55 2.40
CA ALA A 678 68.40 -5.93 3.73
C ALA A 678 68.54 -4.39 3.72
N MET A 679 69.32 -3.82 2.80
CA MET A 679 69.44 -2.36 2.68
C MET A 679 68.12 -1.72 2.24
N ASN A 680 67.50 -2.25 1.17
CA ASN A 680 66.19 -1.81 0.71
C ASN A 680 65.13 -1.97 1.82
N ALA A 681 65.15 -3.10 2.54
CA ALA A 681 64.25 -3.31 3.67
C ALA A 681 64.38 -2.23 4.74
N PHE A 682 65.61 -1.81 5.07
CA PHE A 682 65.85 -0.70 6.00
C PHE A 682 65.26 0.62 5.48
N GLU A 683 65.53 0.96 4.21
CA GLU A 683 65.03 2.19 3.59
C GLU A 683 63.50 2.24 3.56
N LYS A 684 62.84 1.14 3.17
CA LYS A 684 61.37 1.02 3.15
C LYS A 684 60.77 1.12 4.56
N ALA A 685 61.38 0.45 5.53
CA ALA A 685 60.95 0.52 6.93
C ALA A 685 61.10 1.94 7.51
N TYR A 686 62.20 2.62 7.19
CA TYR A 686 62.43 4.01 7.60
C TYR A 686 61.43 4.98 6.94
N ALA A 687 61.10 4.77 5.66
CA ALA A 687 60.05 5.54 4.97
C ALA A 687 58.70 5.43 5.69
N GLY A 688 58.26 4.20 6.01
CA GLY A 688 57.03 3.96 6.76
C GLY A 688 57.04 4.60 8.16
N PHE A 689 58.17 4.52 8.87
CA PHE A 689 58.35 5.22 10.13
C PHE A 689 58.19 6.73 9.98
N ASN A 690 58.87 7.36 9.02
CA ASN A 690 58.84 8.82 8.86
C ASN A 690 57.42 9.34 8.61
N VAL A 691 56.70 8.70 7.69
CA VAL A 691 55.32 9.07 7.33
C VAL A 691 54.41 9.04 8.55
N GLY A 692 54.45 7.97 9.35
CA GLY A 692 53.61 7.87 10.54
C GLY A 692 54.08 8.75 11.71
N ALA A 693 55.40 8.83 11.94
CA ALA A 693 55.98 9.60 13.03
C ALA A 693 55.74 11.11 12.89
N GLU A 694 55.77 11.64 11.66
CA GLU A 694 55.44 13.05 11.38
C GLU A 694 54.03 13.39 11.90
N LYS A 695 53.05 12.53 11.63
CA LYS A 695 51.64 12.76 12.02
C LYS A 695 51.38 12.52 13.50
N ILE A 696 52.04 11.52 14.08
CA ILE A 696 52.09 11.33 15.53
C ILE A 696 52.60 12.61 16.19
N ASN A 697 53.69 13.20 15.70
CA ASN A 697 54.33 14.39 16.28
C ASN A 697 53.41 15.61 16.37
N VAL A 698 52.51 15.80 15.40
CA VAL A 698 51.51 16.89 15.40
C VAL A 698 50.21 16.54 16.13
N GLY A 699 50.13 15.36 16.77
CA GLY A 699 49.00 14.95 17.62
C GLY A 699 47.87 14.23 16.89
N ILE A 700 48.07 13.82 15.63
CA ILE A 700 47.06 13.15 14.81
C ILE A 700 47.40 11.65 14.73
N PHE A 701 46.93 10.86 15.70
CA PHE A 701 47.18 9.41 15.73
C PHE A 701 46.17 8.64 16.61
N ASP A 702 46.08 7.32 16.39
CA ASP A 702 45.45 6.37 17.29
C ASP A 702 46.45 5.24 17.66
N GLY A 703 46.01 4.27 18.46
CA GLY A 703 46.84 3.13 18.84
C GLY A 703 47.28 2.27 17.65
N ARG A 704 46.49 2.20 16.57
CA ARG A 704 46.82 1.40 15.38
C ARG A 704 47.96 2.01 14.59
N LEU A 705 47.92 3.32 14.35
CA LEU A 705 49.02 4.03 13.71
C LEU A 705 50.31 3.93 14.54
N ALA A 706 50.22 4.12 15.86
CA ALA A 706 51.38 3.99 16.75
C ALA A 706 51.98 2.57 16.73
N GLY A 707 51.13 1.54 16.69
CA GLY A 707 51.53 0.15 16.51
C GLY A 707 52.24 -0.08 15.17
N ALA A 708 51.66 0.37 14.06
CA ALA A 708 52.23 0.23 12.72
C ALA A 708 53.61 0.92 12.60
N VAL A 709 53.76 2.12 13.17
CA VAL A 709 55.05 2.83 13.22
C VAL A 709 56.09 2.05 14.01
N LEU A 710 55.73 1.49 15.17
CA LEU A 710 56.64 0.68 15.99
C LEU A 710 57.09 -0.58 15.26
N GLU A 711 56.20 -1.22 14.50
CA GLU A 711 56.56 -2.39 13.69
C GLU A 711 57.49 -2.03 12.54
N SER A 712 57.28 -0.89 11.87
CA SER A 712 58.23 -0.38 10.87
C SER A 712 59.62 -0.18 11.47
N VAL A 713 59.71 0.45 12.64
CA VAL A 713 60.99 0.60 13.37
C VAL A 713 61.59 -0.76 13.73
N THR A 714 60.77 -1.73 14.13
CA THR A 714 61.22 -3.09 14.46
C THR A 714 61.87 -3.77 13.26
N ILE A 715 61.26 -3.67 12.08
CA ILE A 715 61.81 -4.23 10.84
C ILE A 715 63.08 -3.49 10.42
N ALA A 716 63.14 -2.17 10.59
CA ALA A 716 64.36 -1.40 10.33
C ALA A 716 65.54 -1.92 11.16
N PHE A 717 65.38 -2.10 12.48
CA PHE A 717 66.47 -2.64 13.31
C PHE A 717 66.81 -4.11 12.99
N ARG A 718 65.82 -4.91 12.61
CA ARG A 718 66.07 -6.26 12.11
C ARG A 718 66.88 -6.25 10.82
N ALA A 719 66.60 -5.35 9.89
CA ALA A 719 67.34 -5.19 8.64
C ALA A 719 68.76 -4.64 8.86
N ALA A 720 68.91 -3.63 9.74
CA ALA A 720 70.20 -3.02 10.08
C ALA A 720 71.19 -3.97 10.78
N SER A 721 70.68 -5.08 11.33
CA SER A 721 71.45 -6.18 11.94
C SER A 721 72.17 -7.05 10.87
N HIS A 722 71.78 -6.95 9.58
CA HIS A 722 72.47 -7.69 8.52
C HIS A 722 73.84 -7.07 8.18
N ARG A 723 74.83 -7.93 7.94
CA ARG A 723 76.20 -7.51 7.55
C ARG A 723 76.16 -6.66 6.27
N GLY A 724 76.84 -5.52 6.31
CA GLY A 724 76.98 -4.61 5.16
C GLY A 724 75.89 -3.56 5.00
N VAL A 725 74.88 -3.54 5.89
CA VAL A 725 73.82 -2.50 5.88
C VAL A 725 74.25 -1.24 6.63
N LEU A 726 75.03 -1.38 7.71
CA LEU A 726 75.42 -0.26 8.55
C LEU A 726 76.35 0.71 7.81
N ASN A 727 75.91 1.96 7.65
CA ASN A 727 76.69 3.10 7.18
C ASN A 727 76.27 4.38 7.94
N ASP A 728 76.93 5.50 7.66
CA ASP A 728 76.67 6.78 8.35
C ASP A 728 75.23 7.29 8.18
N GLU A 729 74.60 6.99 7.04
CA GLU A 729 73.22 7.38 6.77
C GLU A 729 72.23 6.53 7.57
N VAL A 730 72.41 5.21 7.58
CA VAL A 730 71.63 4.26 8.41
C VAL A 730 71.76 4.61 9.90
N ALA A 731 72.96 4.99 10.34
CA ALA A 731 73.22 5.47 11.69
C ALA A 731 72.39 6.70 12.05
N ARG A 732 72.38 7.69 11.16
CA ARG A 732 71.61 8.93 11.30
C ARG A 732 70.10 8.67 11.34
N GLN A 733 69.62 7.80 10.47
CA GLN A 733 68.21 7.41 10.41
C GLN A 733 67.78 6.60 11.65
N ALA A 734 68.63 5.70 12.15
CA ALA A 734 68.41 4.97 13.40
C ALA A 734 68.33 5.92 14.61
N LEU A 735 69.17 6.96 14.65
CA LEU A 735 69.11 7.99 15.68
C LEU A 735 67.77 8.74 15.68
N VAL A 736 67.25 9.11 14.50
CA VAL A 736 65.93 9.76 14.37
C VAL A 736 64.83 8.85 14.92
N MET A 737 64.82 7.57 14.54
CA MET A 737 63.85 6.59 15.03
C MET A 737 63.90 6.45 16.55
N LEU A 738 65.08 6.23 17.12
CA LEU A 738 65.24 6.05 18.57
C LEU A 738 64.85 7.30 19.36
N THR A 739 65.17 8.49 18.83
CA THR A 739 64.78 9.75 19.46
C THR A 739 63.27 9.93 19.48
N ALA A 740 62.58 9.56 18.39
CA ALA A 740 61.12 9.62 18.32
C ALA A 740 60.44 8.60 19.24
N ILE A 741 60.98 7.38 19.34
CA ILE A 741 60.47 6.38 20.29
C ILE A 741 60.70 6.84 21.74
N LYS A 742 61.88 7.40 22.04
CA LYS A 742 62.22 7.92 23.37
C LYS A 742 61.33 9.09 23.79
N SER A 743 61.09 10.05 22.90
CA SER A 743 60.30 11.26 23.21
C SER A 743 58.83 10.95 23.51
N ARG A 744 58.29 9.85 22.96
CA ARG A 744 56.90 9.38 23.18
C ARG A 744 56.84 7.99 23.80
N ARG A 745 57.75 7.71 24.73
CA ARG A 745 57.93 6.39 25.36
C ARG A 745 56.64 5.74 25.92
N PRO A 746 55.75 6.44 26.64
CA PRO A 746 54.53 5.82 27.16
C PRO A 746 53.61 5.26 26.07
N LEU A 747 53.54 5.94 24.92
CA LEU A 747 52.70 5.54 23.78
C LEU A 747 53.18 4.21 23.17
N TYR A 748 54.49 4.10 22.90
CA TYR A 748 55.05 2.93 22.24
C TYR A 748 55.22 1.73 23.17
N ARG A 749 55.49 1.96 24.47
CA ARG A 749 55.55 0.89 25.48
C ARG A 749 54.22 0.16 25.65
N GLY A 750 53.10 0.86 25.47
CA GLY A 750 51.76 0.27 25.52
C GLY A 750 51.39 -0.60 24.32
N GLN A 751 52.21 -0.63 23.25
CA GLN A 751 51.91 -1.40 22.05
C GLN A 751 52.28 -2.88 22.22
N ARG A 752 51.49 -3.77 21.62
CA ARG A 752 51.65 -5.23 21.73
C ARG A 752 53.05 -5.73 21.31
N ASN A 753 53.66 -5.07 20.33
CA ASN A 753 54.92 -5.50 19.72
C ASN A 753 56.17 -4.83 20.33
N TRP A 754 56.04 -4.12 21.46
CA TRP A 754 57.16 -3.49 22.17
C TRP A 754 58.29 -4.46 22.52
N THR A 755 57.96 -5.67 22.99
CA THR A 755 58.97 -6.67 23.37
C THR A 755 59.75 -7.21 22.17
N VAL A 756 59.11 -7.29 21.00
CA VAL A 756 59.75 -7.71 19.75
C VAL A 756 60.70 -6.62 19.25
N PHE A 757 60.27 -5.36 19.31
CA PHE A 757 61.14 -4.20 19.04
C PHE A 757 62.41 -4.21 19.90
N VAL A 758 62.26 -4.31 21.23
CA VAL A 758 63.38 -4.34 22.19
C VAL A 758 64.38 -5.45 21.87
N ARG A 759 63.89 -6.64 21.49
CA ARG A 759 64.75 -7.77 21.12
C ARG A 759 65.64 -7.46 19.92
N HIS A 760 65.07 -6.89 18.86
CA HIS A 760 65.82 -6.56 17.65
C HIS A 760 66.75 -5.36 17.86
N LEU A 761 66.35 -4.38 18.66
CA LEU A 761 67.23 -3.28 19.05
C LEU A 761 68.46 -3.79 19.85
N ALA A 762 68.24 -4.73 20.79
CA ALA A 762 69.33 -5.34 21.54
C ALA A 762 70.24 -6.22 20.67
N GLN A 763 69.70 -6.87 19.65
CA GLN A 763 70.49 -7.62 18.67
C GLN A 763 71.39 -6.70 17.86
N TRP A 764 70.84 -5.62 17.32
CA TRP A 764 71.58 -4.64 16.54
C TRP A 764 72.76 -4.04 17.31
N LEU A 765 72.59 -3.76 18.61
CA LEU A 765 73.70 -3.31 19.46
C LEU A 765 74.80 -4.35 19.67
N ARG A 766 74.45 -5.64 19.75
CA ARG A 766 75.44 -6.72 19.92
C ARG A 766 76.29 -6.94 18.68
N GLU A 767 75.74 -6.68 17.50
CA GLU A 767 76.41 -6.91 16.22
C GLU A 767 77.33 -5.77 15.80
N GLY A 768 77.54 -4.77 16.68
CA GLY A 768 78.51 -3.70 16.51
C GLY A 768 77.94 -2.30 16.71
N GLY A 769 76.61 -2.15 16.78
CA GLY A 769 75.94 -0.85 16.93
C GLY A 769 76.39 0.18 15.89
N SER A 770 76.09 1.45 16.12
CA SER A 770 76.66 2.55 15.34
C SER A 770 77.60 3.40 16.20
N SER A 771 77.81 4.68 15.87
CA SER A 771 78.60 5.63 16.65
C SER A 771 78.24 5.59 18.15
N SER A 772 79.21 5.93 19.01
CA SER A 772 79.04 5.91 20.48
C SER A 772 77.81 6.68 20.95
N HIS A 773 77.43 7.75 20.23
CA HIS A 773 76.23 8.55 20.52
C HIS A 773 74.92 7.80 20.22
N VAL A 774 74.80 7.18 19.04
CA VAL A 774 73.57 6.44 18.64
C VAL A 774 73.40 5.21 19.54
N SER A 775 74.50 4.51 19.81
CA SER A 775 74.52 3.34 20.70
C SER A 775 74.16 3.73 22.14
N GLY A 776 74.50 4.93 22.61
CA GLY A 776 74.09 5.46 23.92
C GLY A 776 72.57 5.66 24.02
N ILE A 777 71.94 6.30 23.03
CA ILE A 777 70.48 6.51 23.02
C ILE A 777 69.74 5.17 22.88
N ALA A 778 70.26 4.23 22.09
CA ALA A 778 69.72 2.87 22.01
C ALA A 778 69.80 2.13 23.36
N GLN A 779 70.92 2.27 24.08
CA GLN A 779 71.07 1.71 25.42
C GLN A 779 70.14 2.35 26.44
N GLU A 780 69.86 3.65 26.35
CA GLU A 780 68.85 4.29 27.19
C GLU A 780 67.46 3.70 26.93
N VAL A 781 67.06 3.56 25.65
CA VAL A 781 65.78 2.92 25.27
C VAL A 781 65.70 1.45 25.74
N LEU A 782 66.84 0.73 25.80
CA LEU A 782 66.93 -0.67 26.24
C LEU A 782 67.07 -0.88 27.76
N GLY A 783 67.86 -0.07 28.47
CA GLY A 783 68.06 -0.16 29.92
C GLY A 783 66.75 0.05 30.66
N ASP A 784 65.97 0.97 30.12
CA ASP A 784 64.58 1.23 30.44
C ASP A 784 63.59 0.08 30.17
N ALA A 785 64.01 -0.96 29.44
CA ALA A 785 63.27 -2.20 29.22
C ALA A 785 63.72 -3.35 30.14
N LEU A 786 64.91 -3.23 30.75
CA LEU A 786 65.50 -4.21 31.68
C LEU A 786 65.21 -3.89 33.16
N ASP A 787 64.89 -2.64 33.52
CA ASP A 787 64.41 -2.24 34.86
C ASP A 787 62.98 -2.71 35.18
N ALA A 788 62.39 -3.56 34.33
CA ALA A 788 61.10 -4.18 34.55
C ALA A 788 61.25 -5.70 34.75
N GLY A 789 61.11 -6.15 36.00
CA GLY A 789 60.59 -7.49 36.28
C GLY A 789 59.26 -7.72 35.56
N PRO A 790 58.76 -8.97 35.48
CA PRO A 790 57.69 -9.36 34.58
C PRO A 790 56.50 -8.40 34.70
N ALA A 791 56.19 -7.72 33.59
CA ALA A 791 55.13 -6.73 33.52
C ALA A 791 53.79 -7.39 33.84
N ARG A 792 53.30 -7.15 35.07
CA ARG A 792 51.87 -7.12 35.33
C ARG A 792 51.30 -6.02 34.44
N GLN A 793 50.21 -6.33 33.75
CA GLN A 793 49.37 -5.33 33.12
C GLN A 793 48.82 -4.44 34.24
N ASP A 794 49.47 -3.31 34.48
CA ASP A 794 48.88 -2.24 35.26
C ASP A 794 47.92 -1.49 34.33
N ALA A 795 46.68 -1.98 34.32
CA ALA A 795 45.52 -1.12 34.21
C ALA A 795 45.66 0.01 35.23
N SER A 796 45.23 1.21 34.84
CA SER A 796 45.17 2.41 35.65
C SER A 796 44.90 2.13 37.14
N VAL A 797 45.86 2.47 38.01
CA VAL A 797 45.69 2.43 39.46
C VAL A 797 44.72 3.55 39.86
N ILE A 798 43.44 3.21 39.96
CA ILE A 798 42.52 3.87 40.88
C ILE A 798 42.74 3.18 42.23
N GLY A 799 42.89 3.95 43.31
CA GLY A 799 43.10 3.41 44.66
C GLY A 799 42.01 2.42 45.06
N ASP A 800 42.29 1.58 46.07
CA ASP A 800 41.32 0.61 46.60
C ASP A 800 39.97 1.29 46.90
N LEU A 801 38.92 0.91 46.17
CA LEU A 801 37.56 1.39 46.34
C LEU A 801 36.84 0.57 47.41
N ALA A 802 35.99 1.22 48.21
CA ALA A 802 35.19 0.57 49.26
C ALA A 802 33.73 0.44 48.81
N GLY A 803 33.19 -0.78 48.81
CA GLY A 803 31.80 -1.03 48.41
C GLY A 803 31.19 -2.23 49.12
N GLU A 804 29.89 -2.40 48.94
CA GLU A 804 29.10 -3.45 49.61
C GLU A 804 28.83 -4.62 48.67
N ILE A 805 29.05 -5.86 49.11
CA ILE A 805 28.65 -7.05 48.35
C ILE A 805 27.11 -7.15 48.34
N VAL A 806 26.50 -6.87 47.19
CA VAL A 806 25.04 -6.94 47.03
C VAL A 806 24.54 -8.32 46.63
N SER A 807 25.40 -9.19 46.11
CA SER A 807 25.06 -10.60 45.91
C SER A 807 26.28 -11.50 45.78
N TRP A 808 26.17 -12.73 46.29
CA TRP A 808 27.19 -13.77 46.19
C TRP A 808 26.55 -15.10 45.77
N ARG A 809 27.04 -15.70 44.68
CA ARG A 809 26.53 -16.94 44.08
C ARG A 809 27.50 -18.12 44.24
N GLY A 810 28.44 -18.04 45.17
CA GLY A 810 29.42 -19.11 45.48
C GLY A 810 30.62 -19.21 44.52
N ARG A 811 30.48 -18.81 43.25
CA ARG A 811 31.60 -18.68 42.28
C ARG A 811 31.89 -17.25 41.87
N TYR A 812 30.91 -16.36 41.93
CA TYR A 812 31.03 -14.93 41.61
C TYR A 812 30.02 -14.10 42.40
N GLY A 813 30.21 -12.79 42.43
CA GLY A 813 29.32 -11.84 43.08
C GLY A 813 29.39 -10.44 42.47
N PHE A 814 28.63 -9.52 43.05
CA PHE A 814 28.58 -8.12 42.63
C PHE A 814 28.75 -7.18 43.83
N ILE A 815 29.46 -6.07 43.61
CA ILE A 815 29.73 -5.03 44.61
C ILE A 815 29.06 -3.73 44.17
N ALA A 816 28.28 -3.10 45.05
CA ALA A 816 27.72 -1.78 44.81
C ALA A 816 28.75 -0.70 45.17
N HIS A 817 28.88 0.30 44.30
CA HIS A 817 29.76 1.45 44.47
C HIS A 817 29.14 2.68 43.80
N SER A 818 29.26 3.86 44.41
CA SER A 818 28.63 5.10 43.93
C SER A 818 29.08 5.52 42.52
N GLU A 819 30.33 5.24 42.17
CA GLU A 819 30.89 5.55 40.84
C GLU A 819 30.49 4.52 39.76
N TYR A 820 29.94 3.36 40.13
CA TYR A 820 29.57 2.29 39.21
C TYR A 820 28.10 1.87 39.36
N PRO A 821 27.17 2.57 38.68
CA PRO A 821 25.72 2.40 38.89
C PRO A 821 25.18 1.01 38.49
N ARG A 822 25.95 0.21 37.75
CA ARG A 822 25.58 -1.15 37.32
C ARG A 822 26.14 -2.26 38.22
N ASN A 823 26.71 -1.95 39.38
CA ASN A 823 27.46 -2.86 40.27
C ASN A 823 28.67 -3.51 39.58
N VAL A 824 29.76 -3.65 40.32
CA VAL A 824 31.04 -4.17 39.86
C VAL A 824 31.08 -5.68 40.04
N PHE A 825 31.44 -6.43 39.00
CA PHE A 825 31.47 -7.90 39.01
C PHE A 825 32.77 -8.43 39.62
N PHE A 826 32.73 -9.46 40.48
CA PHE A 826 33.95 -10.16 40.92
C PHE A 826 33.79 -11.69 40.91
N HIS A 827 34.88 -12.41 40.64
CA HIS A 827 34.94 -13.87 40.68
C HIS A 827 35.53 -14.35 42.02
N ARG A 828 35.28 -15.60 42.43
CA ARG A 828 35.86 -16.20 43.65
C ARG A 828 37.38 -16.12 43.69
N GLY A 829 38.02 -16.25 42.52
CA GLY A 829 39.48 -16.12 42.37
C GLY A 829 40.01 -14.70 42.61
N SER A 830 39.13 -13.69 42.69
CA SER A 830 39.50 -12.31 42.99
C SER A 830 39.58 -12.00 44.49
N LEU A 831 39.26 -12.96 45.37
CA LEU A 831 39.27 -12.75 46.83
C LEU A 831 40.71 -12.76 47.35
N GLY A 832 41.14 -11.66 47.96
CA GLY A 832 42.54 -11.42 48.30
C GLY A 832 43.03 -12.02 49.62
N SER A 833 42.15 -12.56 50.47
CA SER A 833 42.49 -13.05 51.81
C SER A 833 42.10 -14.53 52.00
N GLN A 834 43.04 -15.34 52.52
CA GLN A 834 42.75 -16.72 52.93
C GLN A 834 41.76 -16.68 54.11
N GLY A 835 40.60 -17.31 53.94
CA GLY A 835 39.56 -17.40 54.98
C GLY A 835 38.43 -16.37 54.90
N PHE A 836 38.45 -15.44 53.94
CA PHE A 836 37.30 -14.55 53.72
C PHE A 836 36.17 -15.27 52.96
N GLU A 837 35.04 -15.47 53.63
CA GLU A 837 33.79 -15.92 53.00
C GLU A 837 32.93 -14.70 52.62
N PRO A 838 32.70 -14.45 51.31
CA PRO A 838 31.83 -13.37 50.88
C PRO A 838 30.39 -13.64 51.29
N ARG A 839 29.72 -12.65 51.85
CA ARG A 839 28.28 -12.69 52.15
C ARG A 839 27.64 -11.38 51.70
N GLN A 840 26.38 -11.46 51.31
CA GLN A 840 25.60 -10.27 50.98
C GLN A 840 25.54 -9.34 52.20
N GLY A 841 25.80 -8.05 52.00
CA GLY A 841 25.90 -7.04 53.06
C GLY A 841 27.32 -6.78 53.58
N ALA A 842 28.33 -7.54 53.15
CA ALA A 842 29.71 -7.34 53.60
C ALA A 842 30.39 -6.17 52.89
N MET A 843 31.02 -5.26 53.65
CA MET A 843 31.84 -4.18 53.12
C MET A 843 33.24 -4.68 52.74
N VAL A 844 33.68 -4.33 51.54
CA VAL A 844 34.95 -4.80 50.96
C VAL A 844 35.72 -3.67 50.28
N LEU A 845 37.04 -3.76 50.35
CA LEU A 845 37.97 -3.02 49.50
C LEU A 845 38.26 -3.84 48.25
N PHE A 846 38.30 -3.19 47.10
CA PHE A 846 38.60 -3.82 45.82
C PHE A 846 39.20 -2.81 44.84
N ARG A 847 39.88 -3.32 43.81
CA ARG A 847 40.32 -2.49 42.67
C ARG A 847 39.50 -2.84 41.46
N VAL A 848 39.23 -1.86 40.61
CA VAL A 848 38.53 -2.08 39.35
C VAL A 848 39.56 -2.24 38.25
N GLU A 849 39.48 -3.38 37.56
CA GLU A 849 40.20 -3.66 36.33
C GLU A 849 39.21 -3.42 35.17
N GLU A 850 39.52 -2.44 34.32
CA GLU A 850 38.76 -2.24 33.08
C GLU A 850 39.15 -3.32 32.08
N SER A 851 38.18 -4.14 31.68
CA SER A 851 38.34 -5.14 30.62
C SER A 851 37.44 -4.76 29.44
N ASP A 852 37.80 -5.16 28.22
CA ASP A 852 37.07 -4.93 26.96
C ASP A 852 35.62 -5.51 26.91
N GLY A 853 35.06 -5.96 28.03
CA GLY A 853 33.67 -6.42 28.17
C GLY A 853 32.74 -5.39 28.85
N ASP A 854 31.43 -5.52 28.62
CA ASP A 854 30.36 -4.54 28.95
C ASP A 854 30.13 -4.22 30.46
N ARG A 855 31.00 -4.69 31.38
CA ARG A 855 30.86 -4.44 32.83
C ARG A 855 32.21 -4.42 33.57
N PRO A 856 32.45 -3.45 34.48
CA PRO A 856 33.70 -3.34 35.24
C PRO A 856 33.91 -4.54 36.19
N ARG A 857 35.17 -4.98 36.31
CA ARG A 857 35.55 -6.15 37.12
C ARG A 857 36.36 -5.75 38.34
N ALA A 858 35.98 -6.26 39.50
CA ALA A 858 36.69 -6.10 40.76
C ALA A 858 37.72 -7.22 40.96
N VAL A 859 38.93 -6.80 41.32
CA VAL A 859 40.08 -7.65 41.69
C VAL A 859 40.59 -7.29 43.08
N ALA A 860 41.30 -8.22 43.72
CA ALA A 860 41.83 -8.07 45.08
C ALA A 860 40.77 -7.70 46.14
N VAL A 861 39.59 -8.32 46.06
CA VAL A 861 38.46 -8.08 46.97
C VAL A 861 38.78 -8.60 48.36
N ARG A 862 38.76 -7.73 49.37
CA ARG A 862 39.09 -8.03 50.78
C ARG A 862 38.17 -7.29 51.75
N PRO A 863 37.88 -7.81 52.95
CA PRO A 863 36.98 -7.15 53.90
C PRO A 863 37.53 -5.79 54.36
N LEU A 864 36.64 -4.80 54.46
CA LEU A 864 36.94 -3.45 54.95
C LEU A 864 37.21 -3.54 56.47
N GLY A 865 38.48 -3.68 56.86
CA GLY A 865 38.90 -3.82 58.26
C GLY A 865 40.15 -4.66 58.54
N ALA A 866 40.73 -5.34 57.54
CA ALA A 866 42.00 -6.04 57.70
C ALA A 866 43.19 -5.09 57.44
N SER A 867 43.92 -4.74 58.50
CA SER A 867 45.20 -4.04 58.41
C SER A 867 46.24 -4.93 57.69
N MET A 868 47.07 -4.28 56.85
CA MET A 868 48.12 -4.81 55.93
C MET A 868 48.48 -6.29 55.99
#